data_AF-A0A1B0AA77-F1
#
_entry.id   AF-A0A1B0AA77-F1
#
_cell.length_a   1.000
_cell.length_b   1.000
_cell.length_c   1.000
_cell.angle_alpha   90.00
_cell.angle_beta   90.00
_cell.angle_gamma   90.00
#
_symmetry.space_group_name_H-M   'P 1'
#
loop_
_entity.id
_entity.type
_entity.pdbx_description
1 polymer ?
#
loop_
_entity_poly.entity_id
_entity_poly.type
_entity_poly.pdbx_seq_one_letter_code
_entity_poly.pdbx_strand_id
1 'polypeptide(L)'
;MPHLKDKANFQVKRNNKKYSCPCSYPETEGDEIVISGMAGKFPNCENVAELKHKLYNRIDMVDDDERRWRHFHPEVPKRNGKIGGLEKFDAAFFGVHHKQSHTMDPQGRILMEVAYEAVIDAGINPKSLRGTRTGVFIGACISESEKTWFYEKPSSGGFGVTGCSRAMLPNRISYSLGLEGPSFLLDTACSSSMYALDNAFTAFRNGEIDAAIVGGANLCLHPFVTLQFARLGVLAADGYCRPFDENASGYTRSETISCLFLQRKRDAKRVYASVVYSKTNCDGYKPEGITYPSGKLQERLLREFYQEIDVFPDNVGYMEAHSTGTRAGDPEECRAIDNALCSQRSTPLLVGSVKSNLGHTEAAAGVCSLIKTCFAFETGKIAPNINFTKVKPEISALAEGRLLVVNDVTDLEKPYISVNSFGFGGANAHALLKAFDKTKINHGVPGDDIPRLITWAGRTEESVNVILNSIEGKPLDAELISLLHNIQGEDVTGLVFRGYGIFAKDGNTSAKCLARDVHHYAGIKRPIVWVFSGMGSQWTEMGSSLMAIPQFRESIERCQKVLESKGLNLIEILTSTDATIFDNILHSFVGIAAVQIGLVDLLRSLNIQPDYIIGHSVGELGCGYADDAFTPEQMILAAYSRGKVSLEVEKIKGSMAAIGMGYKKIVNMLPDKIEVACHNSAESCTISGPAEDVEKFRSMPNGVHIPLTQRGNKSNDVFLLSALGKLFTNGLNFPIENLYPKIEFPVSRGTAGISSLIRWDHSEDWFVTKYENMKTKSKGELSYTVKLGSDDDEFLSGHVIDGKVLIPAICYLRYVWQTFSLMYHGPSYMDVPVEFEEVKFLRATSISPKDSVELNVMIHYGTGNFEITESGTLIVSGRITEIERPSPPEVYEFIEESVFPTLCQKDFYKELRLRGYHYSGNFRAVEEARGDGLHGKVAWNYNWDTFIDAMLQIQILGTDSRTLLLPTSIRKLRIYGLHHVDLVTKMDPENQVFDVYMDRKHNRIVSGGIEIVGLHASPVQRRKSPGIPILERYQFVPHFPAPTLSIRDAFRICVQLALENYSLLNIKAVEVDTDGKFPIIENFVEAIEDLPLVTGDYVFLSNQVLEDIPKVVHVEDGKLLTQKNCHFIIISALDGELNELALTQAPKSLVERGYLIVRINNSSGKINLKIPNYFKMIAELPVE
;
A
#
# COMPACT_ATOMS: atom_id res chain seq x y z
N MET A 1 69.30 -31.60 -35.49
CA MET A 1 68.48 -32.21 -36.55
C MET A 1 67.14 -31.44 -36.65
N PRO A 2 66.49 -31.43 -37.83
CA PRO A 2 65.50 -30.40 -38.26
C PRO A 2 64.03 -30.79 -37.88
N HIS A 3 62.92 -30.16 -38.30
CA HIS A 3 62.49 -29.24 -39.38
C HIS A 3 61.26 -28.41 -38.87
N LEU A 4 60.83 -27.22 -39.30
CA LEU A 4 61.24 -26.11 -40.21
C LEU A 4 61.06 -24.77 -39.39
N LYS A 5 61.21 -23.49 -39.79
CA LYS A 5 61.01 -22.63 -40.99
C LYS A 5 59.54 -22.36 -41.39
N ASP A 6 59.15 -21.15 -41.80
CA ASP A 6 59.95 -20.16 -42.57
C ASP A 6 59.93 -18.67 -42.13
N LYS A 7 60.69 -17.83 -42.86
CA LYS A 7 60.99 -16.41 -42.56
C LYS A 7 60.06 -15.40 -43.25
N ALA A 8 59.92 -14.20 -42.65
CA ALA A 8 59.74 -12.94 -43.38
C ALA A 8 60.42 -11.75 -42.66
N ASN A 9 60.94 -10.79 -43.43
CA ASN A 9 61.85 -9.74 -42.94
C ASN A 9 61.17 -8.67 -42.08
N PHE A 10 61.82 -8.26 -40.98
CA PHE A 10 61.55 -6.98 -40.32
C PHE A 10 62.26 -5.84 -41.08
N GLN A 11 61.50 -4.87 -41.59
CA GLN A 11 61.98 -3.52 -41.89
C GLN A 11 61.01 -2.50 -41.29
N VAL A 12 61.57 -1.40 -40.77
CA VAL A 12 60.83 -0.46 -39.91
C VAL A 12 59.92 0.44 -40.74
N LYS A 13 58.60 0.25 -40.62
CA LYS A 13 57.62 1.34 -40.77
C LYS A 13 57.31 1.91 -39.39
N ARG A 14 57.34 3.24 -39.27
CA ARG A 14 56.95 3.97 -38.05
C ARG A 14 55.45 3.84 -37.84
N ASN A 15 55.02 2.90 -37.02
CA ASN A 15 53.63 2.85 -36.54
C ASN A 15 53.40 3.96 -35.52
N ASN A 16 53.00 5.14 -35.99
CA ASN A 16 52.32 6.13 -35.17
C ASN A 16 50.93 5.61 -34.77
N LYS A 17 50.90 4.63 -33.86
CA LYS A 17 49.68 4.37 -33.07
C LYS A 17 49.45 5.58 -32.16
N LYS A 18 48.71 6.58 -32.68
CA LYS A 18 47.87 7.39 -31.80
C LYS A 18 47.01 6.39 -30.99
N TYR A 19 46.87 6.62 -29.70
CA TYR A 19 45.83 5.97 -28.93
C TYR A 19 44.50 6.54 -29.41
N SER A 20 43.83 5.82 -30.32
CA SER A 20 42.44 6.08 -30.66
C SER A 20 41.60 5.79 -29.42
N CYS A 21 40.90 6.80 -28.91
CA CYS A 21 39.92 6.62 -27.86
C CYS A 21 38.89 5.56 -28.32
N PRO A 22 38.45 4.62 -27.46
CA PRO A 22 37.34 3.73 -27.78
C PRO A 22 36.12 4.56 -28.21
N CYS A 23 35.46 4.15 -29.29
CA CYS A 23 34.61 4.99 -30.13
C CYS A 23 33.69 5.94 -29.35
N SER A 24 33.77 7.24 -29.62
CA SER A 24 32.80 8.26 -29.17
C SER A 24 31.48 8.22 -29.96
N TYR A 25 31.30 7.20 -30.79
CA TYR A 25 30.13 6.94 -31.62
C TYR A 25 29.60 5.53 -31.33
N PRO A 26 28.27 5.31 -31.45
CA PRO A 26 27.71 3.96 -31.39
C PRO A 26 28.29 3.09 -32.52
N GLU A 27 28.58 1.82 -32.22
CA GLU A 27 29.18 0.91 -33.22
C GLU A 27 28.20 0.53 -34.34
N THR A 28 26.89 0.59 -34.07
CA THR A 28 25.82 0.38 -35.05
C THR A 28 24.69 1.41 -34.91
N GLU A 29 23.93 1.59 -35.99
CA GLU A 29 22.71 2.41 -35.96
C GLU A 29 21.66 1.74 -35.06
N GLY A 30 21.41 2.33 -33.89
CA GLY A 30 20.52 1.79 -32.86
C GLY A 30 21.19 1.56 -31.49
N ASP A 31 22.52 1.60 -31.40
CA ASP A 31 23.27 1.61 -30.13
C ASP A 31 23.35 3.02 -29.47
N GLU A 32 22.70 4.03 -30.05
CA GLU A 32 22.55 5.35 -29.42
C GLU A 32 21.88 5.21 -28.04
N ILE A 33 22.48 5.80 -27.00
CA ILE A 33 21.91 5.82 -25.66
C ILE A 33 20.84 6.91 -25.61
N VAL A 34 19.63 6.58 -25.17
CA VAL A 34 18.46 7.47 -25.21
C VAL A 34 17.80 7.59 -23.84
N ILE A 35 17.34 8.80 -23.51
CA ILE A 35 16.37 9.03 -22.44
C ILE A 35 15.00 8.67 -23.01
N SER A 36 14.43 7.58 -22.51
CA SER A 36 13.18 6.99 -23.03
C SER A 36 11.96 7.34 -22.19
N GLY A 37 12.11 7.50 -20.87
CA GLY A 37 11.04 7.90 -19.95
C GLY A 37 11.55 8.77 -18.80
N MET A 38 10.66 9.57 -18.20
CA MET A 38 10.99 10.49 -17.09
C MET A 38 9.84 10.65 -16.10
N ALA A 39 10.18 10.75 -14.81
CA ALA A 39 9.24 10.97 -13.72
C ALA A 39 9.88 11.74 -12.56
N GLY A 40 9.06 12.23 -11.63
CA GLY A 40 9.55 12.87 -10.41
C GLY A 40 8.59 13.86 -9.76
N LYS A 41 8.84 14.13 -8.48
CA LYS A 41 8.21 15.19 -7.69
C LYS A 41 9.17 16.37 -7.53
N PHE A 42 8.66 17.58 -7.72
CA PHE A 42 9.41 18.83 -7.75
C PHE A 42 8.72 19.86 -6.83
N PRO A 43 9.34 21.02 -6.54
CA PRO A 43 8.75 22.02 -5.65
C PRO A 43 7.34 22.41 -6.12
N ASN A 44 6.36 22.24 -5.24
CA ASN A 44 4.95 22.47 -5.52
C ASN A 44 4.41 21.81 -6.81
N CYS A 45 5.01 20.70 -7.26
CA CYS A 45 4.58 19.95 -8.45
C CYS A 45 4.63 18.45 -8.15
N GLU A 46 3.49 17.77 -8.19
CA GLU A 46 3.40 16.34 -7.89
C GLU A 46 3.90 15.45 -9.04
N ASN A 47 4.18 16.02 -10.22
CA ASN A 47 4.65 15.29 -11.40
C ASN A 47 5.34 16.20 -12.44
N VAL A 48 5.94 15.56 -13.46
CA VAL A 48 6.61 16.22 -14.59
C VAL A 48 5.71 17.11 -15.47
N ALA A 49 4.40 16.85 -15.55
CA ALA A 49 3.49 17.66 -16.38
C ALA A 49 3.17 19.01 -15.72
N GLU A 50 3.00 19.03 -14.39
CA GLU A 50 2.92 20.26 -13.60
C GLU A 50 4.21 21.07 -13.66
N LEU A 51 5.38 20.42 -13.54
CA LEU A 51 6.67 21.07 -13.73
C LEU A 51 6.75 21.73 -15.11
N LYS A 52 6.42 21.00 -16.18
CA LYS A 52 6.37 21.54 -17.56
C LYS A 52 5.45 22.75 -17.64
N HIS A 53 4.23 22.66 -17.10
CA HIS A 53 3.27 23.77 -17.09
C HIS A 53 3.84 25.01 -16.38
N LYS A 54 4.40 24.88 -15.18
CA LYS A 54 4.91 26.01 -14.39
C LYS A 54 6.15 26.66 -15.02
N LEU A 55 7.05 25.87 -15.60
CA LEU A 55 8.24 26.36 -16.31
C LEU A 55 7.88 27.31 -17.46
N TYR A 56 6.99 26.90 -18.38
CA TYR A 56 6.61 27.75 -19.52
C TYR A 56 5.74 28.96 -19.12
N ASN A 57 4.98 28.87 -18.02
CA ASN A 57 4.16 29.97 -17.50
C ASN A 57 4.91 30.88 -16.50
N ARG A 58 6.23 30.75 -16.33
CA ARG A 58 7.08 31.59 -15.45
C ARG A 58 6.64 31.60 -13.97
N ILE A 59 6.03 30.51 -13.50
CA ILE A 59 5.59 30.39 -12.11
C ILE A 59 6.79 29.99 -11.25
N ASP A 60 7.18 30.86 -10.30
CA ASP A 60 8.16 30.53 -9.26
C ASP A 60 7.59 29.40 -8.39
N MET A 61 8.37 28.35 -8.19
CA MET A 61 7.98 27.14 -7.47
C MET A 61 8.55 27.12 -6.04
N VAL A 62 9.25 28.18 -5.64
CA VAL A 62 9.80 28.42 -4.30
C VAL A 62 8.84 29.32 -3.52
N ASP A 63 8.61 29.01 -2.25
CA ASP A 63 7.73 29.77 -1.35
C ASP A 63 8.26 29.79 0.09
N ASP A 64 7.72 30.64 0.95
CA ASP A 64 8.06 30.76 2.37
C ASP A 64 7.09 30.05 3.33
N ASP A 65 6.28 29.09 2.87
CA ASP A 65 5.42 28.27 3.75
C ASP A 65 6.25 27.53 4.80
N GLU A 66 5.74 27.47 6.04
CA GLU A 66 6.34 26.74 7.16
C GLU A 66 6.18 25.19 7.08
N ARG A 67 5.97 24.63 5.88
CA ARG A 67 5.69 23.19 5.59
C ARG A 67 6.82 22.19 5.96
N ARG A 68 7.92 22.65 6.55
CA ARG A 68 9.06 21.83 7.02
C ARG A 68 9.49 22.22 8.44
N TRP A 69 9.59 23.52 8.68
CA TRP A 69 9.88 24.13 9.97
C TRP A 69 9.32 25.56 10.00
N ARG A 70 9.07 26.09 11.20
CA ARG A 70 8.71 27.50 11.40
C ARG A 70 9.90 28.42 11.23
N HIS A 71 9.70 29.71 10.93
CA HIS A 71 10.76 30.73 10.82
C HIS A 71 11.40 31.06 12.18
N PHE A 72 12.26 30.16 12.67
CA PHE A 72 12.83 30.16 14.01
C PHE A 72 14.19 30.86 14.15
N HIS A 73 14.86 31.24 13.05
CA HIS A 73 16.25 31.74 13.09
C HIS A 73 16.53 32.72 11.94
N PRO A 74 17.14 33.91 12.20
CA PRO A 74 17.25 34.98 11.21
C PRO A 74 18.27 34.73 10.09
N GLU A 75 19.30 33.89 10.33
CA GLU A 75 20.26 33.50 9.27
C GLU A 75 19.71 32.44 8.30
N VAL A 76 18.55 31.83 8.58
CA VAL A 76 17.96 30.82 7.69
C VAL A 76 17.01 31.51 6.71
N PRO A 77 17.23 31.44 5.38
CA PRO A 77 16.33 32.02 4.40
C PRO A 77 14.90 31.49 4.56
N LYS A 78 13.92 32.39 4.46
CA LYS A 78 12.50 32.04 4.64
C LYS A 78 11.94 31.17 3.52
N ARG A 79 12.35 31.46 2.29
CA ARG A 79 11.88 30.77 1.08
C ARG A 79 12.71 29.50 0.84
N ASN A 80 12.05 28.40 0.47
CA ASN A 80 12.67 27.17 -0.03
C ASN A 80 11.69 26.40 -0.93
N GLY A 81 12.22 25.64 -1.90
CA GLY A 81 11.39 24.80 -2.76
C GLY A 81 11.05 23.48 -2.06
N LYS A 82 9.76 23.13 -1.96
CA LYS A 82 9.27 22.00 -1.14
C LYS A 82 8.31 21.09 -1.91
N ILE A 83 8.50 19.78 -1.84
CA ILE A 83 7.59 18.80 -2.46
C ILE A 83 6.42 18.42 -1.54
N GLY A 84 5.29 17.96 -2.09
CA GLY A 84 4.18 17.39 -1.33
C GLY A 84 4.34 15.90 -1.03
N GLY A 85 3.43 15.35 -0.22
CA GLY A 85 3.24 13.90 -0.08
C GLY A 85 4.40 13.12 0.54
N LEU A 86 5.21 13.69 1.44
CA LEU A 86 6.33 12.95 2.06
C LEU A 86 5.86 11.77 2.91
N GLU A 87 4.67 11.89 3.49
CA GLU A 87 3.96 10.84 4.22
C GLU A 87 3.44 9.71 3.32
N LYS A 88 3.36 9.89 2.00
CA LYS A 88 2.74 8.90 1.09
C LYS A 88 3.71 7.85 0.55
N PHE A 89 3.21 6.63 0.37
CA PHE A 89 3.88 5.50 -0.31
C PHE A 89 2.95 4.28 -0.42
N ASP A 90 2.90 3.62 -1.58
CA ASP A 90 2.14 2.38 -1.80
C ASP A 90 2.93 1.14 -1.33
N ALA A 91 3.08 1.01 0.00
CA ALA A 91 3.88 -0.05 0.61
C ALA A 91 3.42 -1.47 0.22
N ALA A 92 2.12 -1.66 0.02
CA ALA A 92 1.51 -2.93 -0.36
C ALA A 92 1.94 -3.37 -1.77
N PHE A 93 2.00 -2.45 -2.76
CA PHE A 93 2.49 -2.77 -4.10
C PHE A 93 3.96 -3.19 -4.09
N PHE A 94 4.80 -2.44 -3.38
CA PHE A 94 6.24 -2.70 -3.33
C PHE A 94 6.65 -3.83 -2.37
N GLY A 95 5.69 -4.52 -1.75
CA GLY A 95 5.94 -5.64 -0.82
C GLY A 95 6.68 -5.23 0.45
N VAL A 96 6.53 -3.98 0.89
CA VAL A 96 7.19 -3.45 2.10
C VAL A 96 6.30 -3.65 3.31
N HIS A 97 6.82 -4.30 4.35
CA HIS A 97 6.09 -4.56 5.59
C HIS A 97 5.80 -3.26 6.36
N HIS A 98 4.58 -3.09 6.88
CA HIS A 98 4.10 -1.88 7.58
C HIS A 98 5.10 -1.30 8.60
N LYS A 99 5.66 -2.12 9.51
CA LYS A 99 6.66 -1.64 10.49
C LYS A 99 7.97 -1.14 9.83
N GLN A 100 8.35 -1.67 8.67
CA GLN A 100 9.50 -1.22 7.90
C GLN A 100 9.22 0.09 7.16
N SER A 101 8.01 0.29 6.62
CA SER A 101 7.61 1.50 5.88
C SER A 101 7.75 2.79 6.70
N HIS A 102 7.41 2.79 7.99
CA HIS A 102 7.66 3.94 8.87
C HIS A 102 9.17 4.24 9.06
N THR A 103 10.02 3.23 8.98
CA THR A 103 11.49 3.38 9.14
C THR A 103 12.22 3.69 7.82
N MET A 104 11.49 3.89 6.72
CA MET A 104 12.08 4.27 5.43
C MET A 104 12.23 5.79 5.27
N ASP A 105 13.39 6.20 4.73
CA ASP A 105 13.59 7.59 4.27
C ASP A 105 12.53 7.92 3.20
N PRO A 106 11.77 9.03 3.31
CA PRO A 106 10.87 9.48 2.26
C PRO A 106 11.52 9.57 0.88
N GLN A 107 12.84 9.83 0.82
CA GLN A 107 13.62 9.75 -0.43
C GLN A 107 13.54 8.36 -1.07
N GLY A 108 13.73 7.30 -0.28
CA GLY A 108 13.67 5.92 -0.77
C GLY A 108 12.25 5.50 -1.16
N ARG A 109 11.24 5.92 -0.39
CA ARG A 109 9.83 5.65 -0.71
C ARG A 109 9.42 6.25 -2.06
N ILE A 110 9.65 7.55 -2.25
CA ILE A 110 9.28 8.25 -3.48
C ILE A 110 10.16 7.83 -4.67
N LEU A 111 11.45 7.51 -4.46
CA LEU A 111 12.33 7.00 -5.53
C LEU A 111 11.82 5.68 -6.13
N MET A 112 11.22 4.78 -5.34
CA MET A 112 10.69 3.52 -5.84
C MET A 112 9.46 3.73 -6.75
N GLU A 113 8.55 4.61 -6.37
CA GLU A 113 7.40 5.02 -7.19
C GLU A 113 7.86 5.72 -8.48
N VAL A 114 8.71 6.73 -8.35
CA VAL A 114 9.22 7.54 -9.46
C VAL A 114 10.09 6.73 -10.43
N ALA A 115 10.84 5.73 -9.96
CA ALA A 115 11.56 4.81 -10.84
C ALA A 115 10.62 3.93 -11.67
N TYR A 116 9.55 3.42 -11.04
CA TYR A 116 8.52 2.61 -11.71
C TYR A 116 7.72 3.45 -12.73
N GLU A 117 7.36 4.69 -12.36
CA GLU A 117 6.74 5.67 -13.27
C GLU A 117 7.61 5.99 -14.48
N ALA A 118 8.93 6.15 -14.33
CA ALA A 118 9.84 6.44 -15.43
C ALA A 118 9.96 5.27 -16.43
N VAL A 119 9.89 4.03 -15.97
CA VAL A 119 9.85 2.84 -16.85
C VAL A 119 8.53 2.76 -17.60
N ILE A 120 7.40 3.00 -16.93
CA ILE A 120 6.08 3.07 -17.59
C ILE A 120 6.04 4.22 -18.60
N ASP A 121 6.64 5.37 -18.30
CA ASP A 121 6.70 6.51 -19.21
C ASP A 121 7.49 6.24 -20.49
N ALA A 122 8.43 5.29 -20.47
CA ALA A 122 9.10 4.80 -21.68
C ALA A 122 8.23 3.89 -22.56
N GLY A 123 7.02 3.52 -22.12
CA GLY A 123 6.15 2.55 -22.78
C GLY A 123 6.53 1.08 -22.52
N ILE A 124 7.28 0.82 -21.43
CA ILE A 124 7.79 -0.50 -21.08
C ILE A 124 6.98 -1.07 -19.91
N ASN A 125 6.56 -2.33 -20.00
CA ASN A 125 6.01 -3.06 -18.86
C ASN A 125 7.14 -3.35 -17.84
N PRO A 126 7.09 -2.85 -16.59
CA PRO A 126 8.22 -2.96 -15.66
C PRO A 126 8.62 -4.39 -15.29
N LYS A 127 7.72 -5.38 -15.43
CA LYS A 127 8.02 -6.80 -15.22
C LYS A 127 9.02 -7.35 -16.23
N SER A 128 9.02 -6.83 -17.46
CA SER A 128 9.96 -7.23 -18.53
C SER A 128 11.43 -6.88 -18.23
N LEU A 129 11.69 -6.03 -17.22
CA LEU A 129 13.03 -5.72 -16.75
C LEU A 129 13.57 -6.72 -15.72
N ARG A 130 12.75 -7.67 -15.22
CA ARG A 130 13.19 -8.67 -14.24
C ARG A 130 14.22 -9.62 -14.82
N GLY A 131 15.34 -9.79 -14.13
CA GLY A 131 16.48 -10.57 -14.61
C GLY A 131 17.30 -9.89 -15.72
N THR A 132 17.08 -8.59 -15.99
CA THR A 132 17.87 -7.84 -16.98
C THR A 132 19.07 -7.13 -16.34
N ARG A 133 20.10 -6.88 -17.16
CA ARG A 133 21.27 -6.05 -16.82
C ARG A 133 20.92 -4.56 -16.86
N THR A 134 19.87 -4.17 -16.16
CA THR A 134 19.48 -2.76 -15.99
C THR A 134 20.21 -2.20 -14.76
N GLY A 135 21.05 -1.18 -14.95
CA GLY A 135 21.75 -0.53 -13.84
C GLY A 135 20.89 0.51 -13.11
N VAL A 136 21.23 0.83 -11.87
CA VAL A 136 20.55 1.85 -11.04
C VAL A 136 21.60 2.77 -10.40
N PHE A 137 21.58 4.04 -10.83
CA PHE A 137 22.58 5.04 -10.47
C PHE A 137 21.85 6.25 -9.84
N ILE A 138 21.96 6.42 -8.53
CA ILE A 138 21.22 7.47 -7.79
C ILE A 138 22.18 8.48 -7.16
N GLY A 139 21.99 9.77 -7.47
CA GLY A 139 22.67 10.87 -6.80
C GLY A 139 21.90 11.41 -5.60
N ALA A 140 22.43 11.28 -4.37
CA ALA A 140 21.86 11.91 -3.18
C ALA A 140 22.94 12.18 -2.11
N CYS A 141 22.90 13.36 -1.49
CA CYS A 141 23.97 13.86 -0.61
C CYS A 141 23.66 13.71 0.90
N ILE A 142 22.51 14.19 1.38
CA ILE A 142 22.18 14.15 2.82
C ILE A 142 20.88 13.35 3.02
N SER A 143 20.92 12.28 3.82
CA SER A 143 19.71 11.70 4.42
C SER A 143 19.54 12.28 5.82
N GLU A 144 18.54 13.15 5.98
CA GLU A 144 18.22 13.73 7.28
C GLU A 144 17.37 12.76 8.14
N SER A 145 16.79 11.71 7.53
CA SER A 145 16.10 10.62 8.23
C SER A 145 17.05 9.55 8.77
N GLU A 146 18.23 9.35 8.16
CA GLU A 146 19.31 8.51 8.69
C GLU A 146 19.66 8.91 10.13
N LYS A 147 19.80 10.21 10.40
CA LYS A 147 20.05 10.74 11.76
C LYS A 147 18.99 10.28 12.78
N THR A 148 17.71 10.33 12.41
CA THR A 148 16.61 9.90 13.28
C THR A 148 16.73 8.42 13.62
N TRP A 149 16.77 7.55 12.61
CA TRP A 149 16.58 6.10 12.78
C TRP A 149 17.84 5.34 13.21
N PHE A 150 19.03 5.93 13.08
CA PHE A 150 20.28 5.37 13.61
C PHE A 150 20.62 5.86 15.03
N TYR A 151 20.30 7.12 15.39
CA TYR A 151 20.84 7.74 16.62
C TYR A 151 19.81 8.34 17.59
N GLU A 152 18.60 8.70 17.14
CA GLU A 152 17.62 9.39 17.99
C GLU A 152 16.40 8.51 18.34
N LYS A 153 16.05 7.56 17.45
CA LYS A 153 15.02 6.53 17.63
C LYS A 153 15.49 5.19 17.00
N PRO A 154 16.50 4.51 17.58
CA PRO A 154 16.91 3.20 17.09
C PRO A 154 15.75 2.19 17.21
N SER A 155 15.33 1.60 16.09
CA SER A 155 14.22 0.64 16.06
C SER A 155 14.68 -0.73 16.57
N SER A 156 13.94 -1.29 17.54
CA SER A 156 14.16 -2.63 18.10
C SER A 156 14.16 -3.77 17.07
N GLY A 157 13.46 -3.59 15.94
CA GLY A 157 13.43 -4.55 14.84
C GLY A 157 14.56 -4.42 13.81
N GLY A 158 15.55 -3.54 14.02
CA GLY A 158 16.69 -3.34 13.11
C GLY A 158 16.37 -2.72 11.73
N PHE A 159 15.08 -2.49 11.42
CA PHE A 159 14.62 -2.04 10.10
C PHE A 159 15.26 -0.73 9.61
N GLY A 160 15.66 0.17 10.53
CA GLY A 160 16.29 1.46 10.21
C GLY A 160 17.51 1.38 9.29
N VAL A 161 18.31 0.31 9.38
CA VAL A 161 19.42 0.06 8.43
C VAL A 161 18.88 -0.13 7.02
N THR A 162 17.90 -1.02 6.86
CA THR A 162 17.27 -1.32 5.56
C THR A 162 16.38 -0.19 5.04
N GLY A 163 15.98 0.75 5.89
CA GLY A 163 15.05 1.82 5.56
C GLY A 163 15.71 3.16 5.27
N CYS A 164 16.77 3.52 5.99
CA CYS A 164 17.42 4.84 5.92
C CYS A 164 18.92 4.83 5.59
N SER A 165 19.60 3.67 5.50
CA SER A 165 20.96 3.66 4.95
C SER A 165 20.94 4.17 3.51
N ARG A 166 21.77 5.15 3.17
CA ARG A 166 21.79 5.78 1.83
C ARG A 166 22.00 4.78 0.68
N ALA A 167 22.69 3.67 0.92
CA ALA A 167 22.84 2.57 -0.05
C ALA A 167 21.50 1.91 -0.45
N MET A 168 20.44 2.06 0.35
CA MET A 168 19.11 1.52 0.06
C MET A 168 18.34 2.33 -0.99
N LEU A 169 18.72 3.60 -1.24
CA LEU A 169 18.08 4.46 -2.23
C LEU A 169 18.14 3.87 -3.66
N PRO A 170 19.30 3.43 -4.19
CA PRO A 170 19.37 2.63 -5.42
C PRO A 170 18.91 1.18 -5.19
N ASN A 171 19.38 0.52 -4.12
CA ASN A 171 19.23 -0.94 -4.00
C ASN A 171 17.79 -1.40 -3.82
N ARG A 172 16.89 -0.57 -3.28
CA ARG A 172 15.45 -0.90 -3.21
C ARG A 172 14.74 -0.80 -4.55
N ILE A 173 15.19 0.05 -5.46
CA ILE A 173 14.69 0.11 -6.85
C ILE A 173 15.09 -1.19 -7.57
N SER A 174 16.37 -1.56 -7.49
CA SER A 174 16.91 -2.80 -8.04
C SER A 174 16.18 -4.04 -7.49
N TYR A 175 15.90 -4.06 -6.19
CA TYR A 175 15.16 -5.15 -5.55
C TYR A 175 13.69 -5.24 -6.00
N SER A 176 12.93 -4.13 -6.04
CA SER A 176 11.50 -4.19 -6.37
C SER A 176 11.24 -4.49 -7.86
N LEU A 177 12.06 -3.90 -8.73
CA LEU A 177 12.03 -4.15 -10.17
C LEU A 177 12.76 -5.45 -10.58
N GLY A 178 13.54 -6.07 -9.68
CA GLY A 178 14.25 -7.33 -9.92
C GLY A 178 15.39 -7.21 -10.94
N LEU A 179 16.20 -6.15 -10.83
CA LEU A 179 17.25 -5.77 -11.77
C LEU A 179 18.61 -6.33 -11.34
N GLU A 180 19.39 -6.84 -12.30
CA GLU A 180 20.69 -7.51 -12.06
C GLU A 180 21.90 -6.67 -12.49
N GLY A 181 21.70 -5.42 -12.91
CA GLY A 181 22.79 -4.49 -13.24
C GLY A 181 23.45 -3.84 -12.01
N PRO A 182 24.53 -3.07 -12.21
CA PRO A 182 25.18 -2.31 -11.13
C PRO A 182 24.21 -1.38 -10.43
N SER A 183 24.19 -1.41 -9.09
CA SER A 183 23.26 -0.64 -8.25
C SER A 183 24.05 0.10 -7.17
N PHE A 184 24.19 1.42 -7.30
CA PHE A 184 24.95 2.23 -6.33
C PHE A 184 24.56 3.70 -6.26
N LEU A 185 24.96 4.31 -5.13
CA LEU A 185 24.74 5.72 -4.82
C LEU A 185 26.01 6.51 -5.15
N LEU A 186 25.84 7.71 -5.70
CA LEU A 186 26.90 8.69 -5.87
C LEU A 186 26.64 9.94 -5.04
N ASP A 187 27.71 10.47 -4.45
CA ASP A 187 27.71 11.75 -3.76
C ASP A 187 28.90 12.58 -4.23
N THR A 188 28.59 13.56 -5.07
CA THR A 188 29.49 14.64 -5.47
C THR A 188 28.85 15.99 -5.16
N ALA A 189 28.04 16.05 -4.09
CA ALA A 189 27.12 17.14 -3.78
C ALA A 189 26.26 17.51 -5.01
N CYS A 190 26.31 18.77 -5.48
CA CYS A 190 25.38 19.30 -6.47
C CYS A 190 25.48 18.69 -7.88
N SER A 191 26.53 17.92 -8.18
CA SER A 191 26.71 17.21 -9.46
C SER A 191 26.31 15.74 -9.42
N SER A 192 25.85 15.21 -8.28
CA SER A 192 25.68 13.76 -8.04
C SER A 192 24.86 13.05 -9.11
N SER A 193 23.73 13.63 -9.53
CA SER A 193 22.88 13.05 -10.60
C SER A 193 23.51 13.13 -12.01
N MET A 194 24.41 14.08 -12.28
CA MET A 194 25.17 14.10 -13.53
C MET A 194 26.34 13.10 -13.50
N TYR A 195 26.97 12.89 -12.34
CA TYR A 195 27.92 11.78 -12.16
C TYR A 195 27.23 10.41 -12.30
N ALA A 196 25.97 10.29 -11.87
CA ALA A 196 25.16 9.09 -12.11
C ALA A 196 24.88 8.86 -13.61
N LEU A 197 24.59 9.92 -14.37
CA LEU A 197 24.50 9.85 -15.83
C LEU A 197 25.84 9.42 -16.46
N ASP A 198 26.96 9.99 -16.01
CA ASP A 198 28.32 9.71 -16.52
C ASP A 198 28.73 8.25 -16.31
N ASN A 199 28.42 7.69 -15.13
CA ASN A 199 28.67 6.29 -14.80
C ASN A 199 27.77 5.34 -15.59
N ALA A 200 26.47 5.66 -15.72
CA ALA A 200 25.55 4.87 -16.55
C ALA A 200 25.98 4.87 -18.03
N PHE A 201 26.30 6.04 -18.58
CA PHE A 201 26.78 6.23 -19.96
C PHE A 201 28.08 5.44 -20.22
N THR A 202 28.98 5.40 -19.24
CA THR A 202 30.21 4.58 -19.30
C THR A 202 29.89 3.09 -19.27
N ALA A 203 29.04 2.62 -18.37
CA ALA A 203 28.63 1.22 -18.28
C ALA A 203 27.90 0.73 -19.55
N PHE A 204 27.08 1.57 -20.20
CA PHE A 204 26.49 1.28 -21.51
C PHE A 204 27.56 1.08 -22.59
N ARG A 205 28.59 1.94 -22.63
CA ARG A 205 29.69 1.88 -23.61
C ARG A 205 30.66 0.71 -23.37
N ASN A 206 30.80 0.28 -22.12
CA ASN A 206 31.54 -0.94 -21.76
C ASN A 206 30.75 -2.24 -22.04
N GLY A 207 29.45 -2.13 -22.39
CA GLY A 207 28.59 -3.30 -22.60
C GLY A 207 28.16 -3.99 -21.29
N GLU A 208 28.36 -3.36 -20.14
CA GLU A 208 27.99 -3.89 -18.82
C GLU A 208 26.47 -3.92 -18.62
N ILE A 209 25.77 -2.93 -19.17
CA ILE A 209 24.32 -2.75 -19.05
C ILE A 209 23.60 -2.56 -20.39
N ASP A 210 22.31 -2.90 -20.40
CA ASP A 210 21.42 -2.80 -21.56
C ASP A 210 20.34 -1.71 -21.38
N ALA A 211 20.06 -1.32 -20.14
CA ALA A 211 19.24 -0.17 -19.74
C ALA A 211 19.76 0.43 -18.42
N ALA A 212 19.29 1.62 -18.04
CA ALA A 212 19.65 2.24 -16.76
C ALA A 212 18.51 3.09 -16.17
N ILE A 213 18.38 3.09 -14.85
CA ILE A 213 17.62 4.08 -14.10
C ILE A 213 18.64 5.07 -13.51
N VAL A 214 18.57 6.33 -13.96
CA VAL A 214 19.45 7.42 -13.50
C VAL A 214 18.60 8.43 -12.73
N GLY A 215 18.90 8.64 -11.45
CA GLY A 215 18.05 9.44 -10.57
C GLY A 215 18.79 10.43 -9.68
N GLY A 216 18.02 11.34 -9.10
CA GLY A 216 18.47 12.31 -8.11
C GLY A 216 17.45 12.50 -7.00
N ALA A 217 17.90 12.56 -5.75
CA ALA A 217 17.07 12.83 -4.59
C ALA A 217 17.71 13.89 -3.67
N ASN A 218 16.90 14.83 -3.21
CA ASN A 218 17.27 15.82 -2.19
C ASN A 218 16.02 16.25 -1.41
N LEU A 219 16.08 16.26 -0.07
CA LEU A 219 15.06 16.79 0.83
C LEU A 219 15.64 17.84 1.79
N CYS A 220 14.76 18.65 2.38
CA CYS A 220 15.07 19.73 3.32
C CYS A 220 14.13 19.64 4.52
N LEU A 221 14.43 18.74 5.46
CA LEU A 221 13.61 18.41 6.64
C LEU A 221 14.14 19.07 7.93
N HIS A 222 15.45 19.32 8.02
CA HIS A 222 16.15 19.82 9.21
C HIS A 222 16.80 21.19 8.95
N PRO A 223 16.36 22.27 9.62
CA PRO A 223 16.81 23.62 9.29
C PRO A 223 18.28 23.91 9.60
N PHE A 224 18.92 23.16 10.51
CA PHE A 224 20.33 23.39 10.81
C PHE A 224 21.25 23.02 9.64
N VAL A 225 20.84 22.14 8.73
CA VAL A 225 21.56 21.88 7.48
C VAL A 225 21.54 23.14 6.60
N THR A 226 20.36 23.76 6.44
CA THR A 226 20.21 25.05 5.76
C THR A 226 21.00 26.18 6.45
N LEU A 227 21.10 26.18 7.79
CA LEU A 227 21.94 27.13 8.53
C LEU A 227 23.44 26.95 8.25
N GLN A 228 23.94 25.72 8.08
CA GLN A 228 25.33 25.53 7.66
C GLN A 228 25.58 26.08 6.25
N PHE A 229 24.67 25.85 5.29
CA PHE A 229 24.77 26.44 3.95
C PHE A 229 24.66 27.97 3.96
N ALA A 230 23.84 28.56 4.85
CA ALA A 230 23.78 30.01 5.02
C ALA A 230 25.13 30.56 5.55
N ARG A 231 25.72 29.91 6.56
CA ARG A 231 27.02 30.28 7.14
C ARG A 231 28.21 30.01 6.23
N LEU A 232 28.07 29.09 5.26
CA LEU A 232 29.00 28.91 4.14
C LEU A 232 28.96 30.07 3.14
N GLY A 233 28.00 31.00 3.26
CA GLY A 233 27.88 32.20 2.43
C GLY A 233 27.34 31.96 1.02
N VAL A 234 26.83 30.75 0.73
CA VAL A 234 26.35 30.35 -0.60
C VAL A 234 24.87 30.58 -0.83
N LEU A 235 24.08 30.82 0.23
CA LEU A 235 22.64 31.05 0.13
C LEU A 235 22.28 32.53 -0.06
N ALA A 236 21.26 32.80 -0.86
CA ALA A 236 20.61 34.10 -0.95
C ALA A 236 19.77 34.34 0.31
N ALA A 237 20.06 35.40 1.06
CA ALA A 237 19.38 35.70 2.33
C ALA A 237 17.87 36.00 2.16
N ASP A 238 17.47 36.49 0.99
CA ASP A 238 16.06 36.72 0.62
C ASP A 238 15.38 35.50 -0.02
N GLY A 239 16.13 34.43 -0.30
CA GLY A 239 15.60 33.18 -0.82
C GLY A 239 15.09 33.24 -2.28
N TYR A 240 15.81 33.95 -3.15
CA TYR A 240 15.64 33.85 -4.61
C TYR A 240 16.94 33.42 -5.30
N CYS A 241 16.88 32.37 -6.12
CA CYS A 241 17.94 32.06 -7.09
C CYS A 241 17.88 33.05 -8.25
N ARG A 242 18.94 33.84 -8.44
CA ARG A 242 19.04 34.84 -9.52
C ARG A 242 20.26 34.58 -10.43
N PRO A 243 20.28 33.47 -11.19
CA PRO A 243 21.41 33.20 -12.08
C PRO A 243 21.58 34.30 -13.13
N PHE A 244 22.83 34.67 -13.41
CA PHE A 244 23.25 35.72 -14.37
C PHE A 244 22.87 37.18 -14.05
N ASP A 245 22.01 37.42 -13.04
CA ASP A 245 21.52 38.77 -12.68
C ASP A 245 22.56 39.58 -11.88
N GLU A 246 22.52 40.90 -11.96
CA GLU A 246 23.41 41.75 -11.15
C GLU A 246 23.17 41.65 -9.64
N ASN A 247 21.97 41.24 -9.21
CA ASN A 247 21.60 41.02 -7.81
C ASN A 247 21.83 39.57 -7.35
N ALA A 248 22.59 38.78 -8.12
CA ALA A 248 23.04 37.43 -7.77
C ALA A 248 23.85 37.42 -6.46
N SER A 249 23.22 37.01 -5.35
CA SER A 249 23.83 37.01 -4.00
C SER A 249 24.22 35.62 -3.50
N GLY A 250 23.46 34.60 -3.90
CA GLY A 250 23.58 33.18 -3.56
C GLY A 250 22.43 32.36 -4.17
N TYR A 251 22.26 31.12 -3.73
CA TYR A 251 21.16 30.22 -4.15
C TYR A 251 20.11 29.98 -3.06
N THR A 252 19.01 29.31 -3.40
CA THR A 252 17.96 28.91 -2.45
C THR A 252 17.83 27.39 -2.44
N ARG A 253 17.92 26.74 -1.27
CA ARG A 253 17.82 25.28 -1.17
C ARG A 253 16.43 24.79 -1.62
N SER A 254 16.39 23.60 -2.20
CA SER A 254 15.19 23.04 -2.79
C SER A 254 15.17 21.51 -2.76
N GLU A 255 13.97 20.96 -2.85
CA GLU A 255 13.69 19.52 -2.81
C GLU A 255 13.28 19.00 -4.19
N THR A 256 13.75 17.81 -4.57
CA THR A 256 13.28 17.06 -5.74
C THR A 256 13.65 15.59 -5.58
N ILE A 257 12.77 14.71 -6.06
CA ILE A 257 13.04 13.28 -6.20
C ILE A 257 12.59 12.90 -7.61
N SER A 258 13.53 12.53 -8.49
CA SER A 258 13.26 12.35 -9.92
C SER A 258 14.18 11.28 -10.55
N CYS A 259 13.63 10.51 -11.48
CA CYS A 259 14.31 9.46 -12.22
C CYS A 259 14.11 9.61 -13.74
N LEU A 260 15.15 9.24 -14.48
CA LEU A 260 15.16 9.04 -15.92
C LEU A 260 15.36 7.55 -16.21
N PHE A 261 14.62 7.00 -17.17
CA PHE A 261 14.90 5.67 -17.71
C PHE A 261 15.64 5.80 -19.04
N LEU A 262 16.82 5.18 -19.11
CA LEU A 262 17.71 5.19 -20.26
C LEU A 262 17.77 3.79 -20.88
N GLN A 263 17.83 3.73 -22.21
CA GLN A 263 17.94 2.50 -22.99
C GLN A 263 18.91 2.70 -24.16
N ARG A 264 19.23 1.61 -24.87
CA ARG A 264 19.70 1.70 -26.27
C ARG A 264 18.50 1.98 -27.18
N LYS A 265 18.66 2.82 -28.19
CA LYS A 265 17.58 3.29 -29.08
C LYS A 265 16.80 2.16 -29.76
N ARG A 266 17.47 1.07 -30.15
CA ARG A 266 16.83 -0.12 -30.75
C ARG A 266 15.82 -0.81 -29.83
N ASP A 267 16.00 -0.67 -28.51
CA ASP A 267 15.21 -1.32 -27.47
C ASP A 267 14.13 -0.36 -26.89
N ALA A 268 14.14 0.91 -27.30
CA ALA A 268 13.29 1.97 -26.76
C ALA A 268 11.99 2.17 -27.57
N LYS A 269 10.84 2.22 -26.87
CA LYS A 269 9.55 2.57 -27.51
C LYS A 269 9.33 4.08 -27.64
N ARG A 270 10.07 4.87 -26.85
CA ARG A 270 10.04 6.34 -26.81
C ARG A 270 11.46 6.89 -26.71
N VAL A 271 11.68 8.07 -27.30
CA VAL A 271 12.94 8.82 -27.18
C VAL A 271 12.61 10.30 -26.97
N TYR A 272 12.94 10.83 -25.80
CA TYR A 272 12.89 12.28 -25.53
C TYR A 272 14.16 13.00 -25.99
N ALA A 273 15.31 12.36 -25.81
CA ALA A 273 16.61 12.84 -26.26
C ALA A 273 17.61 11.68 -26.39
N SER A 274 18.56 11.79 -27.31
CA SER A 274 19.75 10.94 -27.32
C SER A 274 20.83 11.57 -26.43
N VAL A 275 21.45 10.78 -25.55
CA VAL A 275 22.65 11.17 -24.80
C VAL A 275 23.84 10.98 -25.73
N VAL A 276 24.39 12.08 -26.24
CA VAL A 276 25.49 12.05 -27.21
C VAL A 276 26.80 11.73 -26.51
N TYR A 277 27.09 12.47 -25.43
CA TYR A 277 28.30 12.30 -24.64
C TYR A 277 28.14 12.85 -23.22
N SER A 278 28.90 12.31 -22.28
CA SER A 278 29.03 12.75 -20.89
C SER A 278 30.52 12.72 -20.52
N LYS A 279 30.95 13.66 -19.68
CA LYS A 279 32.31 13.70 -19.13
C LYS A 279 32.32 14.38 -17.76
N THR A 280 33.21 13.93 -16.88
CA THR A 280 33.47 14.52 -15.58
C THR A 280 34.92 14.96 -15.39
N ASN A 281 35.18 15.95 -14.52
CA ASN A 281 36.52 16.27 -14.01
C ASN A 281 36.47 16.87 -12.59
N CYS A 282 37.64 17.27 -12.05
CA CYS A 282 37.73 17.92 -10.74
C CYS A 282 38.58 19.20 -10.82
N ASP A 283 38.19 20.22 -10.07
CA ASP A 283 38.90 21.50 -9.89
C ASP A 283 40.33 21.31 -9.35
N GLY A 284 40.53 20.31 -8.49
CA GLY A 284 41.79 20.12 -7.76
C GLY A 284 42.04 21.21 -6.71
N TYR A 285 43.32 21.55 -6.50
CA TYR A 285 43.74 22.55 -5.52
C TYR A 285 43.48 23.98 -6.00
N LYS A 286 42.90 24.80 -5.11
CA LYS A 286 42.52 26.19 -5.33
C LYS A 286 43.00 27.03 -4.12
N PRO A 287 43.83 28.08 -4.29
CA PRO A 287 44.28 28.90 -3.17
C PRO A 287 43.15 29.71 -2.51
N GLU A 288 42.02 29.89 -3.20
CA GLU A 288 40.80 30.55 -2.70
C GLU A 288 39.97 29.64 -1.75
N GLY A 289 40.29 28.34 -1.69
CA GLY A 289 39.61 27.35 -0.85
C GLY A 289 38.75 26.34 -1.61
N ILE A 290 38.25 25.33 -0.89
CA ILE A 290 37.56 24.18 -1.48
C ILE A 290 36.24 24.54 -2.20
N THR A 291 35.50 25.52 -1.67
CA THR A 291 34.18 25.95 -2.17
C THR A 291 34.22 26.93 -3.34
N TYR A 292 35.38 27.52 -3.63
CA TYR A 292 35.54 28.39 -4.79
C TYR A 292 35.50 27.52 -6.08
N PRO A 293 34.78 27.88 -7.15
CA PRO A 293 34.75 27.09 -8.38
C PRO A 293 35.93 27.44 -9.30
N SER A 294 36.58 26.44 -9.92
CA SER A 294 37.68 26.72 -10.85
C SER A 294 37.20 26.85 -12.30
N GLY A 295 36.93 28.08 -12.74
CA GLY A 295 36.58 28.38 -14.14
C GLY A 295 37.63 27.84 -15.14
N LYS A 296 38.91 27.74 -14.74
CA LYS A 296 39.97 27.13 -15.55
C LYS A 296 39.79 25.62 -15.77
N LEU A 297 39.37 24.87 -14.74
CA LEU A 297 39.14 23.43 -14.88
C LEU A 297 37.77 23.13 -15.51
N GLN A 298 36.79 24.02 -15.36
CA GLN A 298 35.53 23.99 -16.11
C GLN A 298 35.76 24.28 -17.60
N GLU A 299 36.57 25.28 -17.96
CA GLU A 299 36.95 25.54 -19.35
C GLU A 299 37.66 24.32 -19.95
N ARG A 300 38.57 23.72 -19.19
CA ARG A 300 39.26 22.49 -19.59
C ARG A 300 38.30 21.31 -19.80
N LEU A 301 37.29 21.13 -18.93
CA LEU A 301 36.26 20.09 -19.09
C LEU A 301 35.56 20.25 -20.45
N LEU A 302 35.10 21.47 -20.74
CA LEU A 302 34.43 21.78 -22.01
C LEU A 302 35.37 21.59 -23.21
N ARG A 303 36.62 22.09 -23.14
CA ARG A 303 37.57 21.92 -24.25
C ARG A 303 37.91 20.46 -24.52
N GLU A 304 38.12 19.63 -23.49
CA GLU A 304 38.38 18.19 -23.66
C GLU A 304 37.13 17.48 -24.21
N PHE A 305 35.94 17.80 -23.71
CA PHE A 305 34.66 17.23 -24.18
C PHE A 305 34.42 17.48 -25.68
N TYR A 306 34.46 18.73 -26.14
CA TYR A 306 34.22 19.07 -27.56
C TYR A 306 35.45 18.78 -28.46
N GLN A 307 36.52 18.18 -27.93
CA GLN A 307 37.62 17.59 -28.72
C GLN A 307 37.49 16.07 -28.90
N GLU A 308 36.64 15.42 -28.10
CA GLU A 308 36.40 13.96 -28.13
C GLU A 308 35.19 13.57 -28.99
N ILE A 309 34.36 14.55 -29.39
CA ILE A 309 33.20 14.39 -30.28
C ILE A 309 33.28 15.34 -31.49
N ASP A 310 32.80 14.90 -32.65
CA ASP A 310 32.67 15.71 -33.86
C ASP A 310 31.35 16.54 -33.82
N VAL A 311 31.27 17.44 -32.84
CA VAL A 311 30.15 18.41 -32.71
C VAL A 311 30.73 19.81 -32.56
N PHE A 312 30.67 20.59 -33.64
CA PHE A 312 31.08 21.99 -33.63
C PHE A 312 30.28 22.81 -32.60
N PRO A 313 30.93 23.70 -31.80
CA PRO A 313 30.25 24.53 -30.81
C PRO A 313 29.08 25.35 -31.35
N ASP A 314 29.09 25.74 -32.61
CA ASP A 314 28.00 26.50 -33.24
C ASP A 314 26.73 25.67 -33.50
N ASN A 315 26.79 24.33 -33.42
CA ASN A 315 25.62 23.45 -33.50
C ASN A 315 24.84 23.35 -32.17
N VAL A 316 25.41 23.81 -31.05
CA VAL A 316 24.71 23.84 -29.76
C VAL A 316 23.67 24.97 -29.78
N GLY A 317 22.39 24.63 -29.61
CA GLY A 317 21.30 25.62 -29.56
C GLY A 317 21.22 26.31 -28.22
N TYR A 318 21.31 25.53 -27.15
CA TYR A 318 21.11 25.99 -25.77
C TYR A 318 22.13 25.37 -24.80
N MET A 319 22.48 26.12 -23.76
CA MET A 319 23.18 25.63 -22.59
C MET A 319 22.36 25.84 -21.32
N GLU A 320 22.00 24.74 -20.69
CA GLU A 320 21.41 24.69 -19.36
C GLU A 320 22.57 24.60 -18.34
N ALA A 321 22.95 25.76 -17.81
CA ALA A 321 24.13 25.96 -16.97
C ALA A 321 23.93 25.43 -15.54
N HIS A 322 25.03 25.21 -14.82
CA HIS A 322 24.97 24.97 -13.38
C HIS A 322 24.49 26.22 -12.64
N SER A 323 24.83 27.41 -13.15
CA SER A 323 24.67 28.76 -12.59
C SER A 323 23.52 28.90 -11.61
N THR A 324 23.89 29.37 -10.42
CA THR A 324 23.10 29.26 -9.18
C THR A 324 22.67 30.63 -8.65
N GLY A 325 23.15 31.73 -9.23
CA GLY A 325 23.05 33.06 -8.66
C GLY A 325 24.13 33.35 -7.62
N THR A 326 25.23 32.59 -7.62
CA THR A 326 26.32 32.79 -6.64
C THR A 326 27.33 33.83 -7.14
N ARG A 327 27.75 34.73 -6.25
CA ARG A 327 28.62 35.87 -6.60
C ARG A 327 29.92 35.49 -7.32
N ALA A 328 30.51 34.34 -6.97
CA ALA A 328 31.73 33.81 -7.57
C ALA A 328 31.48 32.72 -8.63
N GLY A 329 30.41 31.91 -8.52
CA GLY A 329 30.21 30.76 -9.42
C GLY A 329 29.73 31.16 -10.81
N ASP A 330 28.71 32.00 -10.89
CA ASP A 330 28.14 32.42 -12.18
C ASP A 330 29.20 33.09 -13.10
N PRO A 331 30.10 33.99 -12.63
CA PRO A 331 31.17 34.54 -13.46
C PRO A 331 32.23 33.52 -13.92
N GLU A 332 32.63 32.57 -13.07
CA GLU A 332 33.63 31.56 -13.43
C GLU A 332 33.10 30.58 -14.48
N GLU A 333 31.86 30.11 -14.32
CA GLU A 333 31.20 29.26 -15.30
C GLU A 333 30.96 30.02 -16.62
N CYS A 334 30.39 31.22 -16.59
CA CYS A 334 30.14 31.97 -17.83
C CYS A 334 31.43 32.26 -18.60
N ARG A 335 32.57 32.50 -17.91
CA ARG A 335 33.87 32.67 -18.57
C ARG A 335 34.40 31.36 -19.16
N ALA A 336 34.22 30.23 -18.46
CA ALA A 336 34.56 28.91 -18.98
C ALA A 336 33.80 28.58 -20.28
N ILE A 337 32.50 28.91 -20.33
CA ILE A 337 31.64 28.73 -21.50
C ILE A 337 32.06 29.67 -22.65
N ASP A 338 32.31 30.95 -22.36
CA ASP A 338 32.72 31.94 -23.37
C ASP A 338 34.06 31.56 -24.02
N ASN A 339 35.05 31.20 -23.20
CA ASN A 339 36.36 30.78 -23.64
C ASN A 339 36.30 29.48 -24.46
N ALA A 340 35.56 28.46 -24.00
CA ALA A 340 35.53 27.15 -24.63
C ALA A 340 34.66 27.11 -25.90
N LEU A 341 33.47 27.73 -25.88
CA LEU A 341 32.46 27.59 -26.92
C LEU A 341 32.25 28.88 -27.72
N CYS A 342 31.95 30.00 -27.06
CA CYS A 342 31.53 31.22 -27.77
C CYS A 342 32.64 31.84 -28.62
N SER A 343 33.91 31.68 -28.21
CA SER A 343 35.09 32.05 -29.02
C SER A 343 35.18 31.34 -30.39
N GLN A 344 34.40 30.27 -30.59
CA GLN A 344 34.35 29.46 -31.82
C GLN A 344 33.01 29.58 -32.57
N ARG A 345 32.14 30.54 -32.22
CA ARG A 345 30.78 30.66 -32.78
C ARG A 345 30.60 31.90 -33.65
N SER A 346 29.77 31.75 -34.69
CA SER A 346 29.24 32.86 -35.50
C SER A 346 27.99 33.50 -34.90
N THR A 347 27.29 32.78 -34.02
CA THR A 347 26.04 33.21 -33.39
C THR A 347 26.11 33.13 -31.86
N PRO A 348 25.44 34.01 -31.10
CA PRO A 348 25.37 33.90 -29.64
C PRO A 348 24.87 32.52 -29.17
N LEU A 349 25.29 32.09 -27.99
CA LEU A 349 24.79 30.90 -27.33
C LEU A 349 23.67 31.28 -26.35
N LEU A 350 22.49 30.68 -26.55
CA LEU A 350 21.38 30.82 -25.61
C LEU A 350 21.73 30.07 -24.32
N VAL A 351 21.52 30.70 -23.17
CA VAL A 351 21.87 30.14 -21.86
C VAL A 351 20.72 30.27 -20.86
N GLY A 352 20.64 29.37 -19.89
CA GLY A 352 19.72 29.46 -18.77
C GLY A 352 20.07 28.51 -17.63
N SER A 353 19.22 28.47 -16.61
CA SER A 353 19.32 27.56 -15.46
C SER A 353 17.93 27.40 -14.81
N VAL A 354 17.41 26.18 -14.81
CA VAL A 354 16.14 25.76 -14.16
C VAL A 354 16.07 26.14 -12.68
N LYS A 355 17.24 26.37 -12.07
CA LYS A 355 17.41 26.69 -10.65
C LYS A 355 16.84 28.06 -10.30
N SER A 356 16.62 28.93 -11.30
CA SER A 356 15.83 30.16 -11.16
C SER A 356 14.34 29.90 -10.89
N ASN A 357 13.77 28.85 -11.50
CA ASN A 357 12.34 28.54 -11.45
C ASN A 357 11.93 27.74 -10.20
N LEU A 358 12.80 26.81 -9.76
CA LEU A 358 12.49 25.85 -8.69
C LEU A 358 13.51 25.83 -7.54
N GLY A 359 14.44 26.78 -7.50
CA GLY A 359 15.55 26.76 -6.54
C GLY A 359 16.63 25.74 -6.91
N HIS A 360 17.68 25.61 -6.09
CA HIS A 360 18.72 24.63 -6.31
C HIS A 360 18.43 23.33 -5.53
N THR A 361 18.14 22.27 -6.26
CA THR A 361 17.81 20.93 -5.74
C THR A 361 19.04 20.06 -5.44
N GLU A 362 20.19 20.72 -5.25
CA GLU A 362 21.48 20.13 -4.82
C GLU A 362 21.79 18.82 -5.57
N ALA A 363 21.77 17.65 -4.93
CA ALA A 363 22.12 16.38 -5.58
C ALA A 363 21.21 16.00 -6.78
N ALA A 364 19.95 16.48 -6.79
CA ALA A 364 18.99 16.26 -7.87
C ALA A 364 19.03 17.33 -8.98
N ALA A 365 19.91 18.34 -8.88
CA ALA A 365 19.94 19.45 -9.84
C ALA A 365 20.26 19.03 -11.29
N GLY A 366 21.00 17.93 -11.48
CA GLY A 366 21.29 17.35 -12.79
C GLY A 366 20.02 16.86 -13.49
N VAL A 367 19.23 15.99 -12.84
CA VAL A 367 17.97 15.47 -13.43
C VAL A 367 16.96 16.59 -13.72
N CYS A 368 16.87 17.64 -12.89
CA CYS A 368 16.02 18.80 -13.18
C CYS A 368 16.41 19.48 -14.51
N SER A 369 17.71 19.71 -14.73
CA SER A 369 18.24 20.34 -15.94
C SER A 369 18.12 19.44 -17.18
N LEU A 370 18.28 18.12 -17.03
CA LEU A 370 18.01 17.13 -18.09
C LEU A 370 16.52 17.10 -18.46
N ILE A 371 15.60 17.13 -17.50
CA ILE A 371 14.15 17.11 -17.74
C ILE A 371 13.66 18.41 -18.42
N LYS A 372 14.16 19.58 -17.99
CA LYS A 372 13.92 20.85 -18.72
C LYS A 372 14.40 20.76 -20.17
N THR A 373 15.52 20.08 -20.41
CA THR A 373 16.07 19.85 -21.76
C THR A 373 15.17 18.92 -22.59
N CYS A 374 14.70 17.81 -22.03
CA CYS A 374 13.71 16.93 -22.67
C CYS A 374 12.42 17.70 -23.02
N PHE A 375 11.93 18.58 -22.13
CA PHE A 375 10.77 19.43 -22.43
C PHE A 375 11.04 20.39 -23.59
N ALA A 376 12.26 20.90 -23.76
CA ALA A 376 12.61 21.84 -24.83
C ALA A 376 12.67 21.16 -26.20
N PHE A 377 13.15 19.91 -26.27
CA PHE A 377 13.03 19.11 -27.48
C PHE A 377 11.55 18.80 -27.80
N GLU A 378 10.79 18.34 -26.81
CA GLU A 378 9.36 18.00 -26.96
C GLU A 378 8.47 19.13 -27.47
N THR A 379 8.73 20.37 -27.05
CA THR A 379 7.97 21.56 -27.49
C THR A 379 8.60 22.26 -28.71
N GLY A 380 9.88 22.00 -29.00
CA GLY A 380 10.69 22.86 -29.87
C GLY A 380 10.97 24.25 -29.28
N LYS A 381 10.78 24.47 -27.98
CA LYS A 381 10.86 25.77 -27.31
C LYS A 381 11.59 25.67 -25.98
N ILE A 382 12.51 26.58 -25.70
CA ILE A 382 13.24 26.67 -24.44
C ILE A 382 12.35 27.35 -23.38
N ALA A 383 12.31 26.80 -22.17
CA ALA A 383 11.58 27.39 -21.06
C ALA A 383 12.38 28.53 -20.38
N PRO A 384 11.73 29.67 -20.06
CA PRO A 384 12.39 30.88 -19.56
C PRO A 384 13.00 30.71 -18.17
N ASN A 385 14.17 31.33 -17.98
CA ASN A 385 14.63 31.75 -16.67
C ASN A 385 13.72 32.84 -16.11
N ILE A 386 13.38 32.73 -14.84
CA ILE A 386 12.74 33.81 -14.07
C ILE A 386 13.78 34.48 -13.16
N ASN A 387 13.37 35.46 -12.37
CA ASN A 387 14.22 36.13 -11.37
C ASN A 387 15.50 36.79 -11.97
N PHE A 388 15.48 37.05 -13.28
CA PHE A 388 16.51 37.77 -14.04
C PHE A 388 15.94 39.10 -14.55
N THR A 389 16.65 40.19 -14.28
CA THR A 389 16.23 41.57 -14.52
C THR A 389 17.27 42.36 -15.31
N LYS A 390 18.56 42.19 -15.00
CA LYS A 390 19.66 42.90 -15.64
C LYS A 390 20.96 42.11 -15.56
N VAL A 391 21.67 42.04 -16.69
CA VAL A 391 22.97 41.36 -16.82
C VAL A 391 23.97 41.85 -15.77
N LYS A 392 24.61 40.91 -15.07
CA LYS A 392 25.76 41.19 -14.20
C LYS A 392 26.96 41.73 -15.02
N PRO A 393 27.40 43.01 -14.85
CA PRO A 393 28.40 43.61 -15.74
C PRO A 393 29.81 43.00 -15.67
N GLU A 394 30.13 42.30 -14.59
CA GLU A 394 31.39 41.55 -14.41
C GLU A 394 31.53 40.37 -15.39
N ILE A 395 30.42 39.94 -16.02
CA ILE A 395 30.38 38.82 -16.96
C ILE A 395 30.37 39.37 -18.40
N SER A 396 31.57 39.64 -18.92
CA SER A 396 31.82 40.15 -20.27
C SER A 396 31.01 39.44 -21.37
N ALA A 397 30.96 38.11 -21.33
CA ALA A 397 30.22 37.28 -22.27
C ALA A 397 28.72 37.63 -22.38
N LEU A 398 28.08 38.00 -21.27
CA LEU A 398 26.68 38.43 -21.23
C LEU A 398 26.54 39.90 -21.60
N ALA A 399 27.44 40.76 -21.10
CA ALA A 399 27.41 42.21 -21.35
C ALA A 399 27.68 42.55 -22.83
N GLU A 400 28.47 41.73 -23.52
CA GLU A 400 28.78 41.84 -24.95
C GLU A 400 27.86 40.96 -25.83
N GLY A 401 26.86 40.29 -25.25
CA GLY A 401 25.84 39.55 -25.99
C GLY A 401 26.29 38.25 -26.67
N ARG A 402 27.46 37.69 -26.32
CA ARG A 402 27.90 36.35 -26.78
C ARG A 402 27.12 35.21 -26.10
N LEU A 403 26.76 35.42 -24.84
CA LEU A 403 25.77 34.62 -24.11
C LEU A 403 24.48 35.42 -24.00
N LEU A 404 23.33 34.79 -24.26
CA LEU A 404 22.01 35.41 -24.14
C LEU A 404 21.14 34.61 -23.18
N VAL A 405 20.72 35.22 -22.07
CA VAL A 405 19.83 34.58 -21.09
C VAL A 405 18.44 34.46 -21.67
N VAL A 406 17.90 33.24 -21.73
CA VAL A 406 16.53 32.98 -22.19
C VAL A 406 15.55 33.41 -21.10
N ASN A 407 15.00 34.62 -21.21
CA ASN A 407 14.06 35.25 -20.28
C ASN A 407 12.59 35.15 -20.72
N ASP A 408 12.35 34.92 -22.01
CA ASP A 408 11.06 34.62 -22.65
C ASP A 408 11.02 33.15 -23.13
N VAL A 409 9.87 32.69 -23.63
CA VAL A 409 9.78 31.38 -24.30
C VAL A 409 10.36 31.51 -25.70
N THR A 410 11.56 30.96 -25.93
CA THR A 410 12.33 31.09 -27.18
C THR A 410 12.32 29.79 -27.98
N ASP A 411 12.30 29.85 -29.30
CA ASP A 411 12.35 28.64 -30.16
C ASP A 411 13.74 27.96 -30.14
N LEU A 412 13.74 26.62 -30.22
CA LEU A 412 14.95 25.80 -30.25
C LEU A 412 15.33 25.46 -31.69
N GLU A 413 16.12 26.32 -32.33
CA GLU A 413 16.48 26.17 -33.75
C GLU A 413 17.48 25.03 -34.04
N LYS A 414 18.38 24.72 -33.10
CA LYS A 414 19.51 23.79 -33.32
C LYS A 414 19.33 22.51 -32.51
N PRO A 415 19.75 21.33 -33.04
CA PRO A 415 19.33 20.03 -32.51
C PRO A 415 20.04 19.59 -31.21
N TYR A 416 21.05 20.33 -30.73
CA TYR A 416 21.81 19.96 -29.54
C TYR A 416 21.58 20.91 -28.37
N ILE A 417 21.41 20.35 -27.17
CA ILE A 417 21.38 21.08 -25.90
C ILE A 417 22.46 20.50 -24.98
N SER A 418 23.17 21.39 -24.29
CA SER A 418 24.28 21.06 -23.40
C SER A 418 23.93 21.37 -21.94
N VAL A 419 24.41 20.55 -21.00
CA VAL A 419 24.01 20.60 -19.59
C VAL A 419 25.24 20.56 -18.67
N ASN A 420 25.34 21.52 -17.75
CA ASN A 420 26.36 21.57 -16.69
C ASN A 420 25.76 21.21 -15.32
N SER A 421 26.48 20.45 -14.50
CA SER A 421 26.33 20.58 -13.04
C SER A 421 27.66 20.39 -12.30
N PHE A 422 27.94 21.29 -11.38
CA PHE A 422 29.19 21.36 -10.63
C PHE A 422 28.90 21.23 -9.13
N GLY A 423 29.56 20.30 -8.44
CA GLY A 423 29.45 20.13 -7.00
C GLY A 423 30.30 21.17 -6.27
N PHE A 424 29.84 21.69 -5.12
CA PHE A 424 30.57 22.74 -4.38
C PHE A 424 32.00 22.33 -3.94
N GLY A 425 32.29 21.03 -3.86
CA GLY A 425 33.65 20.52 -3.64
C GLY A 425 34.58 20.59 -4.86
N GLY A 426 34.11 21.09 -6.00
CA GLY A 426 34.83 21.14 -7.27
C GLY A 426 34.73 19.87 -8.12
N ALA A 427 33.66 19.09 -8.00
CA ALA A 427 33.40 17.89 -8.80
C ALA A 427 32.47 18.24 -9.98
N ASN A 428 33.00 18.31 -11.20
CA ASN A 428 32.34 18.92 -12.35
C ASN A 428 31.84 17.86 -13.35
N ALA A 429 30.64 18.04 -13.90
CA ALA A 429 30.07 17.20 -14.94
C ALA A 429 29.48 18.03 -16.10
N HIS A 430 29.69 17.54 -17.34
CA HIS A 430 29.10 18.08 -18.56
C HIS A 430 28.48 16.97 -19.40
N ALA A 431 27.32 17.22 -20.00
CA ALA A 431 26.70 16.31 -20.97
C ALA A 431 26.09 17.06 -22.16
N LEU A 432 25.99 16.37 -23.30
CA LEU A 432 25.37 16.86 -24.52
C LEU A 432 24.23 15.92 -24.92
N LEU A 433 23.05 16.51 -25.14
CA LEU A 433 21.85 15.83 -25.60
C LEU A 433 21.49 16.27 -27.03
N LYS A 434 20.95 15.35 -27.84
CA LYS A 434 20.41 15.61 -29.17
C LYS A 434 18.90 15.37 -29.20
N ALA A 435 18.17 16.22 -29.92
CA ALA A 435 16.78 16.01 -30.28
C ALA A 435 16.55 14.67 -31.02
N PHE A 436 15.36 14.11 -30.87
CA PHE A 436 14.87 13.06 -31.77
C PHE A 436 14.20 13.69 -33.00
N ASP A 437 14.47 13.11 -34.17
CA ASP A 437 14.18 13.73 -35.48
C ASP A 437 12.78 13.34 -36.04
N LYS A 438 12.11 12.33 -35.47
CA LYS A 438 10.78 11.87 -35.92
C LYS A 438 9.68 12.83 -35.47
N THR A 439 9.05 13.51 -36.43
CA THR A 439 7.98 14.48 -36.20
C THR A 439 6.59 13.86 -36.39
N LYS A 440 5.61 14.36 -35.62
CA LYS A 440 4.28 13.75 -35.51
C LYS A 440 3.35 14.16 -36.65
N ILE A 441 2.91 13.18 -37.45
CA ILE A 441 1.99 13.37 -38.57
C ILE A 441 0.53 13.42 -38.04
N ASN A 442 -0.28 14.36 -38.54
CA ASN A 442 -1.72 14.50 -38.23
C ASN A 442 -2.09 14.37 -36.74
N HIS A 443 -1.26 14.95 -35.84
CA HIS A 443 -1.39 14.84 -34.38
C HIS A 443 -1.45 13.39 -33.82
N GLY A 444 -1.05 12.38 -34.59
CA GLY A 444 -1.13 10.95 -34.22
C GLY A 444 -2.49 10.29 -34.47
N VAL A 445 -3.44 10.99 -35.10
CA VAL A 445 -4.80 10.45 -35.35
C VAL A 445 -4.74 9.34 -36.42
N PRO A 446 -5.32 8.15 -36.18
CA PRO A 446 -5.23 7.02 -37.11
C PRO A 446 -5.95 7.29 -38.43
N GLY A 447 -5.40 6.73 -39.52
CA GLY A 447 -5.99 6.82 -40.86
C GLY A 447 -7.25 5.95 -41.04
N ASP A 448 -7.40 4.89 -40.25
CA ASP A 448 -8.59 4.03 -40.22
C ASP A 448 -9.61 4.50 -39.17
N ASP A 449 -10.87 4.07 -39.30
CA ASP A 449 -11.99 4.46 -38.42
C ASP A 449 -12.33 3.41 -37.34
N ILE A 450 -11.45 2.44 -37.06
CA ILE A 450 -11.72 1.37 -36.09
C ILE A 450 -11.71 1.94 -34.66
N PRO A 451 -12.74 1.70 -33.82
CA PRO A 451 -12.69 2.13 -32.43
C PRO A 451 -11.52 1.49 -31.66
N ARG A 452 -10.81 2.30 -30.88
CA ARG A 452 -9.63 1.90 -30.11
C ARG A 452 -10.02 1.44 -28.71
N LEU A 453 -9.84 0.16 -28.43
CA LEU A 453 -9.92 -0.43 -27.10
C LEU A 453 -8.63 -0.12 -26.33
N ILE A 454 -8.76 0.45 -25.15
CA ILE A 454 -7.67 0.73 -24.21
C ILE A 454 -8.01 0.01 -22.91
N THR A 455 -7.17 -0.90 -22.47
CA THR A 455 -7.26 -1.58 -21.18
C THR A 455 -6.23 -1.02 -20.21
N TRP A 456 -6.54 -0.98 -18.92
CA TRP A 456 -5.58 -0.58 -17.90
C TRP A 456 -5.80 -1.29 -16.57
N ALA A 457 -4.73 -1.89 -16.03
CA ALA A 457 -4.65 -2.38 -14.67
C ALA A 457 -3.97 -1.34 -13.76
N GLY A 458 -4.48 -1.16 -12.55
CA GLY A 458 -4.06 -0.12 -11.61
C GLY A 458 -4.25 -0.51 -10.14
N ARG A 459 -3.85 0.39 -9.24
CA ARG A 459 -3.90 0.19 -7.78
C ARG A 459 -5.25 0.57 -7.17
N THR A 460 -5.91 1.56 -7.74
CA THR A 460 -7.24 2.06 -7.33
C THR A 460 -8.14 2.23 -8.56
N GLU A 461 -9.46 2.31 -8.36
CA GLU A 461 -10.40 2.67 -9.43
C GLU A 461 -10.06 4.04 -10.07
N GLU A 462 -9.58 5.01 -9.27
CA GLU A 462 -9.09 6.30 -9.76
C GLU A 462 -7.91 6.12 -10.72
N SER A 463 -6.92 5.28 -10.38
CA SER A 463 -5.73 5.06 -11.22
C SER A 463 -6.05 4.51 -12.62
N VAL A 464 -7.15 3.77 -12.76
CA VAL A 464 -7.67 3.31 -14.05
C VAL A 464 -8.42 4.46 -14.76
N ASN A 465 -9.30 5.15 -14.05
CA ASN A 465 -10.11 6.23 -14.61
C ASN A 465 -9.26 7.43 -15.07
N VAL A 466 -8.17 7.79 -14.39
CA VAL A 466 -7.26 8.87 -14.81
C VAL A 466 -6.64 8.59 -16.18
N ILE A 467 -6.23 7.35 -16.45
CA ILE A 467 -5.69 6.95 -17.77
C ILE A 467 -6.77 7.03 -18.85
N LEU A 468 -7.98 6.50 -18.60
CA LEU A 468 -9.07 6.54 -19.57
C LEU A 468 -9.56 7.98 -19.85
N ASN A 469 -9.73 8.79 -18.80
CA ASN A 469 -10.07 10.22 -18.91
C ASN A 469 -8.95 11.04 -19.58
N SER A 470 -7.71 10.55 -19.61
CA SER A 470 -6.60 11.25 -20.28
C SER A 470 -6.72 11.28 -21.81
N ILE A 471 -7.55 10.40 -22.40
CA ILE A 471 -7.74 10.25 -23.85
C ILE A 471 -8.91 11.10 -24.35
N GLU A 472 -10.00 11.17 -23.58
CA GLU A 472 -11.24 11.85 -23.97
C GLU A 472 -11.03 13.36 -24.24
N GLY A 473 -11.62 13.87 -25.33
CA GLY A 473 -11.52 15.26 -25.76
C GLY A 473 -10.17 15.68 -26.36
N LYS A 474 -9.14 14.82 -26.35
CA LYS A 474 -7.83 15.05 -26.99
C LYS A 474 -7.76 14.34 -28.35
N PRO A 475 -6.74 14.59 -29.19
CA PRO A 475 -6.54 13.80 -30.41
C PRO A 475 -6.47 12.30 -30.11
N LEU A 476 -7.11 11.47 -30.93
CA LEU A 476 -7.09 10.00 -30.79
C LEU A 476 -5.70 9.44 -31.18
N ASP A 477 -4.73 9.60 -30.28
CA ASP A 477 -3.31 9.41 -30.54
C ASP A 477 -2.89 7.93 -30.60
N ALA A 478 -2.75 7.38 -31.81
CA ALA A 478 -2.42 5.97 -32.04
C ALA A 478 -1.03 5.58 -31.49
N GLU A 479 -0.08 6.51 -31.42
CA GLU A 479 1.24 6.27 -30.84
C GLU A 479 1.17 6.13 -29.32
N LEU A 480 0.46 7.04 -28.63
CA LEU A 480 0.20 6.95 -27.20
C LEU A 480 -0.56 5.67 -26.84
N ILE A 481 -1.60 5.34 -27.60
CA ILE A 481 -2.41 4.12 -27.40
C ILE A 481 -1.53 2.87 -27.52
N SER A 482 -0.60 2.84 -28.48
CA SER A 482 0.32 1.71 -28.66
C SER A 482 1.31 1.57 -27.49
N LEU A 483 1.74 2.67 -26.87
CA LEU A 483 2.53 2.61 -25.64
C LEU A 483 1.71 2.06 -24.46
N LEU A 484 0.45 2.50 -24.30
CA LEU A 484 -0.46 1.97 -23.28
C LEU A 484 -0.70 0.45 -23.45
N HIS A 485 -0.82 -0.04 -24.70
CA HIS A 485 -0.87 -1.47 -24.99
C HIS A 485 0.43 -2.19 -24.59
N ASN A 486 1.61 -1.66 -24.96
CA ASN A 486 2.90 -2.27 -24.58
C ASN A 486 3.09 -2.35 -23.06
N ILE A 487 2.64 -1.32 -22.30
CA ILE A 487 2.70 -1.33 -20.83
C ILE A 487 1.81 -2.42 -20.23
N GLN A 488 0.67 -2.74 -20.84
CA GLN A 488 -0.32 -3.70 -20.29
C GLN A 488 -0.22 -5.12 -20.88
N GLY A 489 0.74 -5.36 -21.80
CA GLY A 489 0.94 -6.64 -22.49
C GLY A 489 1.25 -7.83 -21.57
N GLU A 490 1.80 -7.59 -20.38
CA GLU A 490 1.97 -8.61 -19.34
C GLU A 490 1.25 -8.25 -18.04
N ASP A 491 0.69 -9.25 -17.36
CA ASP A 491 0.08 -9.08 -16.04
C ASP A 491 1.13 -8.82 -14.96
N VAL A 492 0.87 -7.83 -14.09
CA VAL A 492 1.72 -7.40 -12.98
C VAL A 492 0.96 -7.58 -11.67
N THR A 493 1.48 -8.45 -10.81
CA THR A 493 0.89 -8.75 -9.50
C THR A 493 0.78 -7.49 -8.64
N GLY A 494 -0.35 -7.32 -7.94
CA GLY A 494 -0.63 -6.16 -7.08
C GLY A 494 -1.51 -5.08 -7.73
N LEU A 495 -1.76 -5.15 -9.05
CA LEU A 495 -2.73 -4.29 -9.73
C LEU A 495 -4.15 -4.85 -9.57
N VAL A 496 -4.82 -4.44 -8.48
CA VAL A 496 -6.10 -4.99 -8.01
C VAL A 496 -7.34 -4.31 -8.62
N PHE A 497 -7.18 -3.28 -9.44
CA PHE A 497 -8.25 -2.75 -10.29
C PHE A 497 -7.91 -2.93 -11.76
N ARG A 498 -8.92 -3.28 -12.57
CA ARG A 498 -8.81 -3.41 -14.02
C ARG A 498 -10.00 -2.77 -14.69
N GLY A 499 -9.76 -2.02 -15.75
CA GLY A 499 -10.84 -1.44 -16.57
C GLY A 499 -10.47 -1.33 -18.03
N TYR A 500 -11.46 -0.90 -18.82
CA TYR A 500 -11.30 -0.62 -20.23
C TYR A 500 -12.11 0.61 -20.65
N GLY A 501 -11.69 1.24 -21.75
CA GLY A 501 -12.45 2.25 -22.48
C GLY A 501 -12.31 2.04 -23.98
N ILE A 502 -13.36 2.39 -24.73
CA ILE A 502 -13.41 2.28 -26.19
C ILE A 502 -13.60 3.68 -26.75
N PHE A 503 -12.66 4.13 -27.58
CA PHE A 503 -12.61 5.49 -28.10
C PHE A 503 -12.67 5.51 -29.62
N ALA A 504 -13.50 6.38 -30.18
CA ALA A 504 -13.55 6.65 -31.63
C ALA A 504 -13.32 8.14 -31.92
N LYS A 505 -13.11 8.47 -33.19
CA LYS A 505 -12.99 9.85 -33.66
C LYS A 505 -14.34 10.56 -33.51
N ASP A 506 -14.31 11.79 -33.01
CA ASP A 506 -15.44 12.74 -33.02
C ASP A 506 -14.99 13.98 -33.78
N GLY A 507 -15.59 14.19 -34.96
CA GLY A 507 -15.03 15.09 -35.97
C GLY A 507 -13.68 14.58 -36.52
N ASN A 508 -12.80 15.52 -36.88
CA ASN A 508 -11.55 15.20 -37.60
C ASN A 508 -10.36 14.77 -36.71
N THR A 509 -10.44 14.96 -35.38
CA THR A 509 -9.27 14.77 -34.49
C THR A 509 -9.60 14.21 -33.11
N SER A 510 -10.59 14.78 -32.42
CA SER A 510 -10.92 14.47 -31.02
C SER A 510 -11.34 13.01 -30.80
N ALA A 511 -10.98 12.46 -29.63
CA ALA A 511 -11.43 11.16 -29.16
C ALA A 511 -12.66 11.28 -28.26
N LYS A 512 -13.62 10.37 -28.46
CA LYS A 512 -14.87 10.26 -27.68
C LYS A 512 -15.04 8.86 -27.14
N CYS A 513 -15.38 8.75 -25.86
CA CYS A 513 -15.72 7.47 -25.24
C CYS A 513 -17.05 6.93 -25.78
N LEU A 514 -17.06 5.68 -26.23
CA LEU A 514 -18.26 4.95 -26.66
C LEU A 514 -18.78 4.01 -25.57
N ALA A 515 -17.86 3.38 -24.82
CA ALA A 515 -18.15 2.60 -23.63
C ALA A 515 -16.90 2.50 -22.75
N ARG A 516 -17.09 2.39 -21.43
CA ARG A 516 -16.03 2.09 -20.45
C ARG A 516 -16.59 1.31 -19.27
N ASP A 517 -15.74 0.57 -18.58
CA ASP A 517 -16.08 -0.25 -17.41
C ASP A 517 -14.84 -0.45 -16.53
N VAL A 518 -14.98 -0.50 -15.20
CA VAL A 518 -13.88 -0.68 -14.24
C VAL A 518 -14.33 -1.60 -13.11
N HIS A 519 -13.52 -2.60 -12.76
CA HIS A 519 -13.82 -3.61 -11.74
C HIS A 519 -12.63 -3.86 -10.82
N HIS A 520 -12.90 -4.24 -9.58
CA HIS A 520 -11.90 -4.83 -8.69
C HIS A 520 -11.58 -6.27 -9.12
N TYR A 521 -10.32 -6.55 -9.39
CA TYR A 521 -9.81 -7.84 -9.82
C TYR A 521 -9.11 -8.57 -8.66
N ALA A 522 -9.76 -9.63 -8.15
CA ALA A 522 -9.30 -10.40 -7.00
C ALA A 522 -8.10 -11.34 -7.26
N GLY A 523 -7.35 -11.16 -8.35
CA GLY A 523 -6.20 -12.01 -8.70
C GLY A 523 -6.53 -13.45 -9.15
N ILE A 524 -7.81 -13.81 -9.23
CA ILE A 524 -8.26 -15.17 -9.54
C ILE A 524 -8.20 -15.42 -11.04
N LYS A 525 -7.26 -16.24 -11.49
CA LYS A 525 -7.23 -16.78 -12.86
C LYS A 525 -8.37 -17.81 -13.02
N ARG A 526 -9.17 -17.66 -14.08
CA ARG A 526 -10.34 -18.50 -14.39
C ARG A 526 -10.11 -19.31 -15.68
N PRO A 527 -10.62 -20.55 -15.79
CA PRO A 527 -10.63 -21.26 -17.06
C PRO A 527 -11.59 -20.62 -18.06
N ILE A 528 -11.23 -20.63 -19.33
CA ILE A 528 -11.97 -20.05 -20.45
C ILE A 528 -12.82 -21.14 -21.11
N VAL A 529 -14.12 -20.86 -21.28
CA VAL A 529 -15.05 -21.75 -21.98
C VAL A 529 -15.61 -21.04 -23.21
N TRP A 530 -15.37 -21.60 -24.40
CA TRP A 530 -16.00 -21.10 -25.63
C TRP A 530 -17.32 -21.84 -25.87
N VAL A 531 -18.41 -21.09 -26.03
CA VAL A 531 -19.77 -21.64 -26.15
C VAL A 531 -20.38 -21.23 -27.49
N PHE A 532 -20.56 -22.20 -28.37
CA PHE A 532 -21.06 -22.00 -29.73
C PHE A 532 -22.57 -22.19 -29.80
N SER A 533 -23.27 -21.09 -30.10
CA SER A 533 -24.73 -21.05 -30.23
C SER A 533 -25.22 -21.82 -31.46
N GLY A 534 -26.40 -22.43 -31.32
CA GLY A 534 -27.04 -23.20 -32.38
C GLY A 534 -27.99 -22.39 -33.27
N MET A 535 -28.88 -23.13 -33.94
CA MET A 535 -29.96 -22.59 -34.77
C MET A 535 -30.85 -21.63 -33.97
N GLY A 536 -31.32 -20.56 -34.61
CA GLY A 536 -32.12 -19.52 -33.95
C GLY A 536 -31.29 -18.39 -33.33
N SER A 537 -29.96 -18.39 -33.50
CA SER A 537 -29.07 -17.31 -33.06
C SER A 537 -28.84 -16.20 -34.10
N GLN A 538 -29.25 -16.38 -35.36
CA GLN A 538 -29.06 -15.42 -36.47
C GLN A 538 -29.88 -14.11 -36.35
N TRP A 539 -29.47 -13.01 -37.00
CA TRP A 539 -30.25 -11.76 -37.10
C TRP A 539 -29.85 -10.93 -38.33
N THR A 540 -30.72 -10.02 -38.78
CA THR A 540 -30.41 -9.03 -39.84
C THR A 540 -29.17 -8.20 -39.50
N GLU A 541 -28.39 -7.81 -40.49
CA GLU A 541 -27.16 -7.01 -40.31
C GLU A 541 -26.11 -7.64 -39.37
N MET A 542 -26.15 -8.96 -39.10
CA MET A 542 -25.28 -9.59 -38.09
C MET A 542 -23.78 -9.57 -38.37
N GLY A 543 -23.37 -9.26 -39.61
CA GLY A 543 -21.97 -8.93 -39.94
C GLY A 543 -21.69 -7.43 -40.12
N SER A 544 -22.71 -6.57 -40.30
CA SER A 544 -22.55 -5.20 -40.83
C SER A 544 -21.49 -4.36 -40.12
N SER A 545 -21.58 -4.21 -38.79
CA SER A 545 -20.57 -3.46 -38.02
C SER A 545 -19.30 -4.27 -37.78
N LEU A 546 -19.38 -5.60 -37.66
CA LEU A 546 -18.20 -6.46 -37.46
C LEU A 546 -17.22 -6.44 -38.64
N MET A 547 -17.72 -6.19 -39.86
CA MET A 547 -16.89 -5.99 -41.06
C MET A 547 -15.97 -4.75 -40.98
N ALA A 548 -16.10 -3.89 -39.96
CA ALA A 548 -15.11 -2.84 -39.66
C ALA A 548 -13.77 -3.43 -39.16
N ILE A 549 -13.79 -4.58 -38.47
CA ILE A 549 -12.61 -5.24 -37.90
C ILE A 549 -11.87 -6.03 -38.99
N PRO A 550 -10.57 -5.78 -39.26
CA PRO A 550 -9.86 -6.37 -40.39
C PRO A 550 -9.85 -7.90 -40.42
N GLN A 551 -9.50 -8.55 -39.30
CA GLN A 551 -9.43 -10.01 -39.20
C GLN A 551 -10.80 -10.65 -39.43
N PHE A 552 -11.87 -10.08 -38.86
CA PHE A 552 -13.23 -10.56 -39.09
C PHE A 552 -13.59 -10.46 -40.58
N ARG A 553 -13.30 -9.32 -41.22
CA ARG A 553 -13.54 -9.12 -42.66
C ARG A 553 -12.79 -10.14 -43.51
N GLU A 554 -11.51 -10.37 -43.26
CA GLU A 554 -10.69 -11.34 -43.99
C GLU A 554 -11.26 -12.77 -43.89
N SER A 555 -11.72 -13.17 -42.70
CA SER A 555 -12.40 -14.46 -42.49
C SER A 555 -13.72 -14.57 -43.26
N ILE A 556 -14.53 -13.51 -43.32
CA ILE A 556 -15.75 -13.48 -44.13
C ILE A 556 -15.43 -13.52 -45.64
N GLU A 557 -14.43 -12.76 -46.10
CA GLU A 557 -13.98 -12.79 -47.50
C GLU A 557 -13.41 -14.16 -47.92
N ARG A 558 -12.76 -14.87 -47.00
CA ARG A 558 -12.31 -16.26 -47.19
C ARG A 558 -13.50 -17.21 -47.34
N CYS A 559 -14.53 -17.08 -46.50
CA CYS A 559 -15.77 -17.87 -46.59
C CYS A 559 -16.57 -17.56 -47.87
N GLN A 560 -16.64 -16.30 -48.28
CA GLN A 560 -17.29 -15.83 -49.50
C GLN A 560 -16.72 -16.53 -50.75
N LYS A 561 -15.39 -16.55 -50.91
CA LYS A 561 -14.70 -17.20 -52.05
C LYS A 561 -15.05 -18.69 -52.21
N VAL A 562 -15.37 -19.38 -51.13
CA VAL A 562 -15.83 -20.79 -51.16
C VAL A 562 -17.27 -20.89 -51.66
N LEU A 563 -18.15 -19.99 -51.21
CA LEU A 563 -19.59 -19.98 -51.49
C LEU A 563 -19.96 -19.36 -52.84
N GLU A 564 -19.08 -18.58 -53.46
CA GLU A 564 -19.22 -18.13 -54.87
C GLU A 564 -19.43 -19.31 -55.82
N SER A 565 -18.69 -20.41 -55.62
CA SER A 565 -18.83 -21.67 -56.36
C SER A 565 -20.18 -22.39 -56.15
N LYS A 566 -21.05 -21.85 -55.30
CA LYS A 566 -22.36 -22.36 -54.90
C LYS A 566 -23.50 -21.38 -55.19
N GLY A 567 -23.20 -20.20 -55.76
CA GLY A 567 -24.20 -19.18 -56.09
C GLY A 567 -24.76 -18.41 -54.89
N LEU A 568 -24.02 -18.30 -53.79
CA LEU A 568 -24.41 -17.50 -52.61
C LEU A 568 -23.51 -16.28 -52.47
N ASN A 569 -24.11 -15.14 -52.11
CA ASN A 569 -23.42 -13.93 -51.68
C ASN A 569 -23.45 -13.84 -50.15
N LEU A 570 -22.39 -14.30 -49.49
CA LEU A 570 -22.29 -14.34 -48.03
C LEU A 570 -22.25 -12.93 -47.42
N ILE A 571 -21.59 -11.99 -48.09
CA ILE A 571 -21.49 -10.61 -47.60
C ILE A 571 -22.89 -9.99 -47.55
N GLU A 572 -23.68 -10.12 -48.62
CA GLU A 572 -25.08 -9.67 -48.67
C GLU A 572 -25.96 -10.37 -47.62
N ILE A 573 -25.82 -11.68 -47.42
CA ILE A 573 -26.53 -12.41 -46.34
C ILE A 573 -26.22 -11.84 -44.95
N LEU A 574 -24.97 -11.41 -44.72
CA LEU A 574 -24.52 -10.88 -43.42
C LEU A 574 -24.79 -9.38 -43.23
N THR A 575 -24.90 -8.60 -44.30
CA THR A 575 -25.11 -7.14 -44.25
C THR A 575 -26.50 -6.68 -44.69
N SER A 576 -27.39 -7.58 -45.10
CA SER A 576 -28.74 -7.21 -45.53
C SER A 576 -29.60 -6.66 -44.38
N THR A 577 -30.34 -5.61 -44.70
CA THR A 577 -31.38 -4.97 -43.88
C THR A 577 -32.76 -5.59 -44.06
N ASP A 578 -32.92 -6.55 -44.97
CA ASP A 578 -34.18 -7.27 -45.22
C ASP A 578 -34.47 -8.26 -44.09
N ALA A 579 -35.59 -8.04 -43.38
CA ALA A 579 -36.07 -8.90 -42.30
C ALA A 579 -36.28 -10.36 -42.72
N THR A 580 -36.60 -10.61 -44.00
CA THR A 580 -36.91 -11.94 -44.54
C THR A 580 -35.68 -12.73 -44.99
N ILE A 581 -34.48 -12.13 -45.00
CA ILE A 581 -33.26 -12.78 -45.52
C ILE A 581 -32.93 -14.11 -44.83
N PHE A 582 -33.35 -14.29 -43.58
CA PHE A 582 -33.14 -15.50 -42.78
C PHE A 582 -34.32 -16.50 -42.76
N ASP A 583 -35.45 -16.19 -43.41
CA ASP A 583 -36.53 -17.15 -43.65
C ASP A 583 -36.03 -18.31 -44.54
N ASN A 584 -35.03 -18.04 -45.38
CA ASN A 584 -34.21 -19.07 -45.97
C ASN A 584 -33.28 -19.70 -44.91
N ILE A 585 -33.60 -20.93 -44.50
CA ILE A 585 -32.80 -21.69 -43.53
C ILE A 585 -31.34 -21.89 -43.98
N LEU A 586 -31.06 -21.96 -45.28
CA LEU A 586 -29.69 -22.05 -45.81
C LEU A 586 -28.87 -20.80 -45.47
N HIS A 587 -29.45 -19.60 -45.61
CA HIS A 587 -28.80 -18.35 -45.23
C HIS A 587 -28.51 -18.33 -43.72
N SER A 588 -29.43 -18.85 -42.90
CA SER A 588 -29.24 -18.97 -41.46
C SER A 588 -28.09 -19.93 -41.09
N PHE A 589 -27.96 -21.06 -41.77
CA PHE A 589 -26.84 -22.00 -41.57
C PHE A 589 -25.48 -21.38 -41.94
N VAL A 590 -25.32 -20.86 -43.16
CA VAL A 590 -24.03 -20.31 -43.61
C VAL A 590 -23.66 -19.02 -42.88
N GLY A 591 -24.66 -18.20 -42.53
CA GLY A 591 -24.45 -16.97 -41.77
C GLY A 591 -23.93 -17.23 -40.36
N ILE A 592 -24.56 -18.13 -39.59
CA ILE A 592 -24.08 -18.49 -38.24
C ILE A 592 -22.66 -19.05 -38.31
N ALA A 593 -22.40 -19.94 -39.26
CA ALA A 593 -21.07 -20.53 -39.42
C ALA A 593 -20.01 -19.48 -39.75
N ALA A 594 -20.28 -18.57 -40.69
CA ALA A 594 -19.34 -17.52 -41.06
C ALA A 594 -19.03 -16.54 -39.92
N VAL A 595 -20.04 -16.11 -39.16
CA VAL A 595 -19.84 -15.26 -37.97
C VAL A 595 -19.04 -16.00 -36.89
N GLN A 596 -19.31 -17.29 -36.67
CA GLN A 596 -18.53 -18.10 -35.72
C GLN A 596 -17.07 -18.28 -36.15
N ILE A 597 -16.79 -18.47 -37.45
CA ILE A 597 -15.43 -18.50 -38.00
C ILE A 597 -14.72 -17.17 -37.73
N GLY A 598 -15.32 -16.04 -38.14
CA GLY A 598 -14.70 -14.71 -37.98
C GLY A 598 -14.49 -14.29 -36.51
N LEU A 599 -15.34 -14.74 -35.58
CA LEU A 599 -15.12 -14.54 -34.15
C LEU A 599 -14.01 -15.43 -33.58
N VAL A 600 -13.90 -16.69 -34.03
CA VAL A 600 -12.81 -17.59 -33.64
C VAL A 600 -11.46 -17.08 -34.16
N ASP A 601 -11.38 -16.66 -35.42
CA ASP A 601 -10.17 -16.07 -36.00
C ASP A 601 -9.74 -14.79 -35.27
N LEU A 602 -10.70 -13.93 -34.88
CA LEU A 602 -10.40 -12.74 -34.09
C LEU A 602 -9.80 -13.12 -32.72
N LEU A 603 -10.43 -14.03 -31.98
CA LEU A 603 -9.93 -14.48 -30.68
C LEU A 603 -8.55 -15.16 -30.79
N ARG A 604 -8.35 -15.99 -31.83
CA ARG A 604 -7.05 -16.61 -32.13
C ARG A 604 -5.98 -15.58 -32.47
N SER A 605 -6.32 -14.50 -33.21
CA SER A 605 -5.37 -13.41 -33.49
C SER A 605 -4.96 -12.61 -32.24
N LEU A 606 -5.78 -12.66 -31.19
CA LEU A 606 -5.48 -12.13 -29.85
C LEU A 606 -4.79 -13.16 -28.93
N ASN A 607 -4.36 -14.33 -29.44
CA ASN A 607 -3.86 -15.46 -28.64
C ASN A 607 -4.82 -15.93 -27.52
N ILE A 608 -6.11 -15.58 -27.59
CA ILE A 608 -7.14 -16.08 -26.68
C ILE A 608 -7.46 -17.52 -27.11
N GLN A 609 -7.35 -18.45 -26.16
CA GLN A 609 -7.63 -19.87 -26.36
C GLN A 609 -8.61 -20.37 -25.30
N PRO A 610 -9.45 -21.37 -25.61
CA PRO A 610 -10.31 -22.03 -24.63
C PRO A 610 -9.54 -23.08 -23.82
N ASP A 611 -9.87 -23.22 -22.54
CA ASP A 611 -9.60 -24.46 -21.78
C ASP A 611 -10.66 -25.54 -22.10
N TYR A 612 -11.88 -25.11 -22.48
CA TYR A 612 -13.00 -25.98 -22.84
C TYR A 612 -13.83 -25.40 -24.00
N ILE A 613 -14.30 -26.27 -24.91
CA ILE A 613 -15.16 -25.93 -26.04
C ILE A 613 -16.51 -26.65 -25.86
N ILE A 614 -17.62 -25.93 -26.02
CA ILE A 614 -18.99 -26.47 -25.89
C ILE A 614 -19.85 -25.99 -27.05
N GLY A 615 -20.50 -26.93 -27.75
CA GLY A 615 -21.40 -26.65 -28.87
C GLY A 615 -22.85 -26.97 -28.54
N HIS A 616 -23.77 -26.30 -29.23
CA HIS A 616 -25.19 -26.64 -29.20
C HIS A 616 -25.72 -26.79 -30.62
N SER A 617 -26.00 -28.03 -31.05
CA SER A 617 -26.55 -28.34 -32.39
C SER A 617 -25.67 -27.75 -33.51
N VAL A 618 -26.15 -26.80 -34.31
CA VAL A 618 -25.36 -26.16 -35.39
C VAL A 618 -24.03 -25.56 -34.89
N GLY A 619 -23.96 -25.12 -33.63
CA GLY A 619 -22.72 -24.62 -33.01
C GLY A 619 -21.61 -25.66 -32.87
N GLU A 620 -21.90 -26.95 -32.96
CA GLU A 620 -20.89 -28.02 -32.99
C GLU A 620 -19.97 -27.92 -34.22
N LEU A 621 -20.45 -27.30 -35.32
CA LEU A 621 -19.59 -26.97 -36.46
C LEU A 621 -18.50 -25.96 -36.08
N GLY A 622 -18.85 -24.95 -35.27
CA GLY A 622 -17.91 -23.98 -34.71
C GLY A 622 -16.96 -24.60 -33.70
N CYS A 623 -17.40 -25.61 -32.95
CA CYS A 623 -16.53 -26.40 -32.09
C CYS A 623 -15.49 -27.19 -32.89
N GLY A 624 -15.93 -27.88 -33.96
CA GLY A 624 -15.01 -28.59 -34.86
C GLY A 624 -13.97 -27.67 -35.50
N TYR A 625 -14.29 -26.39 -35.72
CA TYR A 625 -13.32 -25.41 -36.17
C TYR A 625 -12.40 -24.90 -35.05
N ALA A 626 -12.93 -24.62 -33.85
CA ALA A 626 -12.16 -24.16 -32.70
C ALA A 626 -11.19 -25.21 -32.15
N ASP A 627 -11.49 -26.50 -32.34
CA ASP A 627 -10.66 -27.68 -32.00
C ASP A 627 -9.79 -28.16 -33.19
N ASP A 628 -9.70 -27.36 -34.27
CA ASP A 628 -8.93 -27.62 -35.50
C ASP A 628 -9.26 -28.93 -36.27
N ALA A 629 -10.35 -29.61 -35.91
CA ALA A 629 -10.89 -30.77 -36.62
C ALA A 629 -11.51 -30.41 -38.00
N PHE A 630 -11.84 -29.13 -38.22
CA PHE A 630 -12.22 -28.57 -39.52
C PHE A 630 -11.31 -27.40 -39.91
N THR A 631 -11.09 -27.23 -41.22
CA THR A 631 -10.68 -25.93 -41.79
C THR A 631 -11.92 -25.01 -41.94
N PRO A 632 -11.79 -23.68 -42.07
CA PRO A 632 -12.97 -22.82 -42.22
C PRO A 632 -13.71 -23.09 -43.54
N GLU A 633 -13.02 -23.55 -44.59
CA GLU A 633 -13.63 -24.02 -45.84
C GLU A 633 -14.49 -25.27 -45.60
N GLN A 634 -14.03 -26.21 -44.78
CA GLN A 634 -14.79 -27.41 -44.41
C GLN A 634 -16.01 -27.04 -43.56
N MET A 635 -15.86 -26.15 -42.57
CA MET A 635 -16.95 -25.69 -41.72
C MET A 635 -18.05 -24.98 -42.53
N ILE A 636 -17.68 -24.04 -43.41
CA ILE A 636 -18.68 -23.30 -44.21
C ILE A 636 -19.36 -24.19 -45.26
N LEU A 637 -18.65 -25.18 -45.84
CA LEU A 637 -19.25 -26.17 -46.74
C LEU A 637 -20.16 -27.17 -46.00
N ALA A 638 -19.82 -27.56 -44.77
CA ALA A 638 -20.68 -28.38 -43.92
C ALA A 638 -21.98 -27.65 -43.56
N ALA A 639 -21.88 -26.36 -43.20
CA ALA A 639 -23.04 -25.50 -42.97
C ALA A 639 -23.90 -25.35 -44.24
N TYR A 640 -23.30 -25.06 -45.39
CA TYR A 640 -23.98 -25.00 -46.69
C TYR A 640 -24.73 -26.31 -47.01
N SER A 641 -24.06 -27.45 -46.85
CA SER A 641 -24.62 -28.76 -47.19
C SER A 641 -25.79 -29.13 -46.28
N ARG A 642 -25.68 -28.86 -44.97
CA ARG A 642 -26.80 -29.05 -44.01
C ARG A 642 -27.97 -28.14 -44.35
N GLY A 643 -27.73 -26.84 -44.55
CA GLY A 643 -28.77 -25.88 -44.91
C GLY A 643 -29.47 -26.17 -46.24
N LYS A 644 -28.72 -26.68 -47.23
CA LYS A 644 -29.26 -27.09 -48.53
C LYS A 644 -30.18 -28.30 -48.40
N VAL A 645 -29.77 -29.35 -47.68
CA VAL A 645 -30.62 -30.54 -47.44
C VAL A 645 -31.90 -30.13 -46.69
N SER A 646 -31.82 -29.17 -45.75
CA SER A 646 -33.00 -28.59 -45.08
C SER A 646 -33.94 -27.75 -45.96
N LEU A 647 -33.59 -27.50 -47.23
CA LEU A 647 -34.50 -26.96 -48.25
C LEU A 647 -35.07 -28.05 -49.16
N GLU A 648 -34.32 -29.12 -49.42
CA GLU A 648 -34.67 -30.19 -50.37
C GLU A 648 -35.54 -31.30 -49.76
N VAL A 649 -35.61 -31.41 -48.42
CA VAL A 649 -36.45 -32.39 -47.70
C VAL A 649 -37.79 -31.80 -47.28
N GLU A 650 -38.87 -32.59 -47.41
CA GLU A 650 -40.23 -32.20 -47.07
C GLU A 650 -40.39 -31.88 -45.57
N LYS A 651 -40.86 -30.66 -45.26
CA LYS A 651 -40.83 -30.11 -43.90
C LYS A 651 -41.95 -30.68 -43.02
N ILE A 652 -41.60 -31.54 -42.07
CA ILE A 652 -42.44 -31.80 -40.90
C ILE A 652 -42.58 -30.50 -40.10
N LYS A 653 -43.81 -30.06 -39.81
CA LYS A 653 -44.06 -28.85 -39.02
C LYS A 653 -43.75 -29.10 -37.54
N GLY A 654 -42.70 -28.48 -37.03
CA GLY A 654 -42.31 -28.47 -35.62
C GLY A 654 -41.61 -27.16 -35.24
N SER A 655 -41.44 -26.98 -33.93
CA SER A 655 -40.79 -25.85 -33.26
C SER A 655 -39.87 -26.40 -32.15
N MET A 656 -39.03 -25.55 -31.55
CA MET A 656 -38.14 -25.92 -30.44
C MET A 656 -38.22 -24.91 -29.30
N ALA A 657 -38.15 -25.38 -28.06
CA ALA A 657 -38.38 -24.57 -26.86
C ALA A 657 -37.35 -24.85 -25.77
N ALA A 658 -36.62 -23.83 -25.30
CA ALA A 658 -35.74 -23.95 -24.15
C ALA A 658 -36.55 -23.80 -22.85
N ILE A 659 -36.70 -24.89 -22.11
CA ILE A 659 -37.45 -24.96 -20.84
C ILE A 659 -36.50 -24.92 -19.65
N GLY A 660 -36.90 -24.22 -18.58
CA GLY A 660 -36.19 -24.15 -17.29
C GLY A 660 -36.42 -25.35 -16.38
N MET A 661 -36.29 -26.58 -16.89
CA MET A 661 -36.25 -27.81 -16.10
C MET A 661 -35.18 -28.77 -16.63
N GLY A 662 -34.47 -29.42 -15.71
CA GLY A 662 -33.44 -30.40 -16.05
C GLY A 662 -34.01 -31.73 -16.53
N TYR A 663 -33.23 -32.47 -17.33
CA TYR A 663 -33.63 -33.73 -17.99
C TYR A 663 -34.38 -34.70 -17.06
N LYS A 664 -33.82 -34.96 -15.88
CA LYS A 664 -34.38 -35.91 -14.89
C LYS A 664 -35.77 -35.54 -14.37
N LYS A 665 -36.17 -34.27 -14.46
CA LYS A 665 -37.53 -33.80 -14.14
C LYS A 665 -38.42 -33.86 -15.38
N ILE A 666 -37.97 -33.26 -16.48
CA ILE A 666 -38.79 -33.02 -17.67
C ILE A 666 -39.11 -34.28 -18.47
N VAL A 667 -38.21 -35.28 -18.51
CA VAL A 667 -38.38 -36.50 -19.34
C VAL A 667 -39.65 -37.31 -19.01
N ASN A 668 -40.14 -37.21 -17.77
CA ASN A 668 -41.37 -37.87 -17.30
C ASN A 668 -42.61 -36.95 -17.40
N MET A 669 -42.50 -35.77 -18.03
CA MET A 669 -43.54 -34.74 -18.10
C MET A 669 -43.92 -34.36 -19.55
N LEU A 670 -43.27 -34.93 -20.56
CA LEU A 670 -43.53 -34.62 -21.96
C LEU A 670 -44.62 -35.55 -22.55
N PRO A 671 -45.55 -35.03 -23.37
CA PRO A 671 -46.43 -35.85 -24.20
C PRO A 671 -45.64 -36.64 -25.26
N ASP A 672 -46.17 -37.79 -25.70
CA ASP A 672 -45.57 -38.73 -26.68
C ASP A 672 -45.09 -38.13 -28.03
N LYS A 673 -45.42 -36.87 -28.31
CA LYS A 673 -45.08 -36.13 -29.53
C LYS A 673 -44.09 -34.98 -29.30
N ILE A 674 -43.52 -34.90 -28.10
CA ILE A 674 -42.56 -33.86 -27.69
C ILE A 674 -41.36 -34.55 -27.05
N GLU A 675 -40.17 -34.31 -27.59
CA GLU A 675 -38.92 -34.94 -27.14
C GLU A 675 -37.95 -33.90 -26.55
N VAL A 676 -37.04 -34.36 -25.68
CA VAL A 676 -35.90 -33.53 -25.24
C VAL A 676 -34.81 -33.59 -26.30
N ALA A 677 -34.69 -32.51 -27.09
CA ALA A 677 -33.70 -32.39 -28.15
C ALA A 677 -32.31 -31.96 -27.67
N CYS A 678 -32.21 -31.21 -26.56
CA CYS A 678 -30.91 -30.76 -26.01
C CYS A 678 -30.94 -30.65 -24.47
N HIS A 679 -29.81 -30.91 -23.81
CA HIS A 679 -29.63 -30.64 -22.37
C HIS A 679 -28.80 -29.35 -22.19
N ASN A 680 -29.44 -28.28 -21.75
CA ASN A 680 -28.82 -26.96 -21.65
C ASN A 680 -28.15 -26.73 -20.29
N SER A 681 -28.69 -27.35 -19.23
CA SER A 681 -28.09 -27.38 -17.89
C SER A 681 -28.71 -28.46 -17.00
N ALA A 682 -28.21 -28.58 -15.77
CA ALA A 682 -28.81 -29.40 -14.72
C ALA A 682 -30.28 -29.00 -14.40
N GLU A 683 -30.71 -27.80 -14.78
CA GLU A 683 -32.08 -27.28 -14.61
C GLU A 683 -32.63 -26.64 -15.91
N SER A 684 -32.16 -27.07 -17.10
CA SER A 684 -32.73 -26.61 -18.37
C SER A 684 -32.49 -27.60 -19.52
N CYS A 685 -33.48 -27.73 -20.40
CA CYS A 685 -33.45 -28.59 -21.58
C CYS A 685 -34.20 -27.91 -22.74
N THR A 686 -33.74 -28.12 -23.97
CA THR A 686 -34.49 -27.75 -25.18
C THR A 686 -35.37 -28.93 -25.57
N ILE A 687 -36.68 -28.71 -25.72
CA ILE A 687 -37.63 -29.68 -26.28
C ILE A 687 -37.96 -29.36 -27.73
N SER A 688 -38.54 -30.31 -28.46
CA SER A 688 -39.03 -30.15 -29.83
C SER A 688 -40.51 -30.57 -29.92
N GLY A 689 -41.38 -29.76 -30.54
CA GLY A 689 -42.83 -29.96 -30.56
C GLY A 689 -43.62 -28.84 -31.27
N PRO A 690 -44.96 -28.79 -31.16
CA PRO A 690 -45.78 -27.68 -31.67
C PRO A 690 -45.43 -26.30 -31.05
N ALA A 691 -45.89 -25.22 -31.68
CA ALA A 691 -45.26 -23.89 -31.52
C ALA A 691 -45.81 -22.97 -30.41
N GLU A 692 -46.97 -23.27 -29.80
CA GLU A 692 -47.69 -22.29 -28.96
C GLU A 692 -47.27 -22.30 -27.47
N ASP A 693 -46.62 -23.38 -26.99
CA ASP A 693 -46.39 -23.65 -25.56
C ASP A 693 -45.03 -23.14 -24.99
N VAL A 694 -44.34 -22.26 -25.72
CA VAL A 694 -42.85 -22.19 -25.71
C VAL A 694 -42.23 -21.13 -24.78
N GLU A 695 -42.95 -20.09 -24.39
CA GLU A 695 -42.36 -18.74 -24.38
C GLU A 695 -41.70 -18.22 -23.07
N LYS A 696 -41.36 -19.03 -22.05
CA LYS A 696 -40.99 -18.49 -20.70
C LYS A 696 -39.78 -19.13 -19.96
N PHE A 697 -38.81 -18.26 -19.62
CA PHE A 697 -37.76 -18.32 -18.57
C PHE A 697 -36.40 -19.06 -18.80
N ARG A 698 -35.38 -18.76 -17.96
CA ARG A 698 -33.93 -18.83 -18.32
C ARG A 698 -32.90 -19.09 -17.18
N SER A 699 -31.87 -19.90 -17.51
CA SER A 699 -30.42 -19.85 -17.13
C SER A 699 -29.89 -20.07 -15.68
N MET A 700 -28.58 -20.37 -15.60
CA MET A 700 -27.79 -20.84 -14.43
C MET A 700 -27.10 -19.73 -13.59
N PRO A 701 -26.55 -20.03 -12.37
CA PRO A 701 -26.21 -18.98 -11.38
C PRO A 701 -24.74 -18.54 -11.28
N ASN A 702 -23.73 -19.41 -11.48
CA ASN A 702 -22.37 -19.18 -10.94
C ASN A 702 -21.26 -18.87 -11.98
N GLY A 703 -21.60 -18.59 -13.24
CA GLY A 703 -20.63 -18.29 -14.31
C GLY A 703 -20.57 -16.80 -14.67
N VAL A 704 -19.40 -16.31 -15.08
CA VAL A 704 -19.29 -14.99 -15.74
C VAL A 704 -19.52 -15.20 -17.23
N HIS A 705 -20.68 -14.78 -17.73
CA HIS A 705 -21.08 -14.97 -19.12
C HIS A 705 -20.85 -13.69 -19.94
N ILE A 706 -19.87 -13.73 -20.84
CA ILE A 706 -19.52 -12.61 -21.72
C ILE A 706 -19.99 -12.94 -23.15
N PRO A 707 -21.11 -12.36 -23.63
CA PRO A 707 -21.53 -12.49 -25.01
C PRO A 707 -20.63 -11.65 -25.93
N LEU A 708 -20.26 -12.20 -27.09
CA LEU A 708 -19.44 -11.52 -28.10
C LEU A 708 -20.25 -10.61 -29.03
N THR A 709 -21.55 -10.91 -29.21
CA THR A 709 -22.48 -10.16 -30.06
C THR A 709 -23.86 -10.03 -29.41
N GLN A 710 -24.67 -9.10 -29.93
CA GLN A 710 -26.02 -8.84 -29.46
C GLN A 710 -26.98 -8.58 -30.63
N ARG A 711 -28.02 -9.43 -30.76
CA ARG A 711 -29.13 -9.22 -31.70
C ARG A 711 -29.78 -7.85 -31.47
N GLY A 712 -29.98 -7.10 -32.55
CA GLY A 712 -30.61 -5.78 -32.53
C GLY A 712 -29.71 -4.62 -32.11
N ASN A 713 -28.46 -4.88 -31.71
CA ASN A 713 -27.46 -3.83 -31.52
C ASN A 713 -26.84 -3.44 -32.87
N LYS A 714 -26.83 -2.14 -33.19
CA LYS A 714 -26.28 -1.64 -34.46
C LYS A 714 -24.74 -1.60 -34.47
N SER A 715 -24.13 -1.41 -33.29
CA SER A 715 -22.68 -1.34 -33.11
C SER A 715 -22.16 -2.61 -32.43
N ASN A 716 -22.26 -3.74 -33.15
CA ASN A 716 -21.74 -5.01 -32.67
C ASN A 716 -20.20 -5.02 -32.63
N ASP A 717 -19.52 -4.12 -33.35
CA ASP A 717 -18.10 -3.80 -33.22
C ASP A 717 -17.75 -3.26 -31.83
N VAL A 718 -18.46 -2.22 -31.36
CA VAL A 718 -18.27 -1.63 -30.03
C VAL A 718 -18.68 -2.62 -28.93
N PHE A 719 -19.70 -3.44 -29.19
CA PHE A 719 -20.12 -4.51 -28.29
C PHE A 719 -19.05 -5.62 -28.17
N LEU A 720 -18.43 -6.04 -29.27
CA LEU A 720 -17.36 -7.03 -29.29
C LEU A 720 -16.08 -6.51 -28.63
N LEU A 721 -15.70 -5.26 -28.90
CA LEU A 721 -14.61 -4.60 -28.17
C LEU A 721 -14.91 -4.46 -26.67
N SER A 722 -16.19 -4.29 -26.30
CA SER A 722 -16.63 -4.31 -24.89
C SER A 722 -16.57 -5.71 -24.27
N ALA A 723 -16.83 -6.76 -25.05
CA ALA A 723 -16.68 -8.15 -24.63
C ALA A 723 -15.20 -8.49 -24.37
N LEU A 724 -14.29 -8.06 -25.26
CA LEU A 724 -12.85 -8.15 -25.04
C LEU A 724 -12.41 -7.37 -23.78
N GLY A 725 -12.89 -6.14 -23.61
CA GLY A 725 -12.66 -5.35 -22.39
C GLY A 725 -13.10 -6.09 -21.11
N LYS A 726 -14.23 -6.81 -21.15
CA LYS A 726 -14.73 -7.63 -20.04
C LYS A 726 -13.93 -8.90 -19.79
N LEU A 727 -13.28 -9.48 -20.81
CA LEU A 727 -12.29 -10.54 -20.60
C LEU A 727 -11.07 -10.01 -19.83
N PHE A 728 -10.61 -8.79 -20.17
CA PHE A 728 -9.52 -8.14 -19.44
C PHE A 728 -9.85 -7.87 -17.98
N THR A 729 -11.03 -7.30 -17.67
CA THR A 729 -11.43 -7.04 -16.27
C THR A 729 -11.62 -8.32 -15.45
N ASN A 730 -11.90 -9.45 -16.10
CA ASN A 730 -12.00 -10.77 -15.46
C ASN A 730 -10.68 -11.56 -15.38
N GLY A 731 -9.54 -10.95 -15.75
CA GLY A 731 -8.20 -11.48 -15.49
C GLY A 731 -7.42 -11.97 -16.73
N LEU A 732 -7.94 -11.82 -17.94
CA LEU A 732 -7.26 -12.28 -19.16
C LEU A 732 -6.44 -11.16 -19.82
N ASN A 733 -5.14 -11.36 -20.00
CA ASN A 733 -4.28 -10.46 -20.79
C ASN A 733 -4.04 -11.06 -22.18
N PHE A 734 -4.03 -10.19 -23.20
CA PHE A 734 -3.88 -10.55 -24.61
C PHE A 734 -3.31 -9.36 -25.40
N PRO A 735 -2.56 -9.58 -26.50
CA PRO A 735 -2.00 -8.53 -27.35
C PRO A 735 -3.08 -7.77 -28.13
N ILE A 736 -3.64 -6.72 -27.52
CA ILE A 736 -4.68 -5.85 -28.10
C ILE A 736 -4.16 -5.10 -29.32
N GLU A 737 -2.85 -4.85 -29.41
CA GLU A 737 -2.19 -4.23 -30.56
C GLU A 737 -2.41 -5.00 -31.87
N ASN A 738 -2.71 -6.31 -31.82
CA ASN A 738 -3.02 -7.10 -33.01
C ASN A 738 -4.34 -6.71 -33.69
N LEU A 739 -5.24 -5.97 -33.02
CA LEU A 739 -6.47 -5.43 -33.61
C LEU A 739 -6.24 -4.24 -34.55
N TYR A 740 -5.03 -3.66 -34.55
CA TYR A 740 -4.77 -2.33 -35.12
C TYR A 740 -3.57 -2.33 -36.09
N PRO A 741 -3.49 -1.35 -37.00
CA PRO A 741 -2.29 -1.15 -37.82
C PRO A 741 -1.05 -0.95 -36.94
N LYS A 742 0.05 -1.65 -37.25
CA LYS A 742 1.29 -1.61 -36.46
C LYS A 742 1.90 -0.20 -36.47
N ILE A 743 2.19 0.32 -35.28
CA ILE A 743 2.98 1.55 -35.11
C ILE A 743 4.47 1.22 -35.11
N GLU A 744 5.24 2.04 -35.82
CA GLU A 744 6.69 2.00 -35.82
C GLU A 744 7.24 2.72 -34.58
N PHE A 745 8.10 2.04 -33.82
CA PHE A 745 8.81 2.60 -32.67
C PHE A 745 10.25 3.01 -33.04
N PRO A 746 10.83 4.05 -32.38
CA PRO A 746 10.22 4.87 -31.33
C PRO A 746 9.07 5.76 -31.82
N VAL A 747 8.19 6.17 -30.90
CA VAL A 747 7.11 7.13 -31.18
C VAL A 747 7.65 8.51 -31.57
N SER A 748 6.84 9.29 -32.28
CA SER A 748 7.16 10.66 -32.67
C SER A 748 7.31 11.61 -31.47
N ARG A 749 8.12 12.65 -31.66
CA ARG A 749 8.29 13.74 -30.70
C ARG A 749 6.97 14.48 -30.46
N GLY A 750 6.66 14.81 -29.20
CA GLY A 750 5.38 15.41 -28.80
C GLY A 750 4.27 14.39 -28.48
N THR A 751 4.58 13.10 -28.37
CA THR A 751 3.66 12.06 -27.88
C THR A 751 3.61 12.07 -26.35
N ALA A 752 2.39 12.12 -25.79
CA ALA A 752 2.17 12.59 -24.42
C ALA A 752 2.81 11.73 -23.32
N GLY A 753 3.36 12.39 -22.29
CA GLY A 753 3.88 11.75 -21.09
C GLY A 753 2.83 10.93 -20.34
N ILE A 754 3.24 9.81 -19.76
CA ILE A 754 2.39 8.81 -19.09
C ILE A 754 2.64 8.83 -17.57
N SER A 755 3.87 9.10 -17.10
CA SER A 755 4.21 9.14 -15.66
C SER A 755 3.25 10.01 -14.84
N SER A 756 2.93 11.22 -15.32
CA SER A 756 1.99 12.15 -14.67
C SER A 756 0.54 11.64 -14.54
N LEU A 757 0.18 10.55 -15.22
CA LEU A 757 -1.15 9.93 -15.17
C LEU A 757 -1.21 8.74 -14.18
N ILE A 758 -0.07 8.25 -13.70
CA ILE A 758 -0.01 7.13 -12.76
C ILE A 758 -0.49 7.58 -11.38
N ARG A 759 -1.33 6.75 -10.74
CA ARG A 759 -1.80 6.98 -9.37
C ARG A 759 -1.62 5.71 -8.55
N TRP A 760 -1.15 5.91 -7.34
CA TRP A 760 -0.80 4.91 -6.35
C TRP A 760 -1.89 4.80 -5.28
N ASP A 761 -1.89 3.73 -4.49
CA ASP A 761 -2.68 3.72 -3.25
C ASP A 761 -1.95 4.53 -2.17
N HIS A 762 -2.28 5.83 -2.11
CA HIS A 762 -1.75 6.79 -1.14
C HIS A 762 -2.76 7.07 -0.02
N SER A 763 -3.61 6.09 0.33
CA SER A 763 -4.57 6.20 1.44
C SER A 763 -3.89 6.30 2.80
N GLU A 764 -2.85 5.50 3.07
CA GLU A 764 -2.11 5.49 4.34
C GLU A 764 -1.07 6.64 4.45
N ASP A 765 -0.70 6.98 5.69
CA ASP A 765 0.33 7.98 6.04
C ASP A 765 1.48 7.33 6.82
N TRP A 766 2.69 7.40 6.26
CA TRP A 766 3.92 6.89 6.84
C TRP A 766 4.67 7.96 7.62
N PHE A 767 5.59 7.53 8.49
CA PHE A 767 6.37 8.46 9.30
C PHE A 767 7.30 9.30 8.41
N VAL A 768 7.41 10.59 8.76
CA VAL A 768 8.30 11.57 8.15
C VAL A 768 9.12 12.22 9.25
N THR A 769 10.44 12.25 9.07
CA THR A 769 11.33 13.05 9.93
C THR A 769 10.96 14.52 9.82
N LYS A 770 10.50 15.13 10.92
CA LYS A 770 10.17 16.56 11.02
C LYS A 770 10.99 17.18 12.14
N TYR A 771 11.48 18.41 11.96
CA TYR A 771 12.31 19.09 12.95
C TYR A 771 11.61 19.29 14.31
N GLU A 772 10.29 19.48 14.33
CA GLU A 772 9.53 19.57 15.60
C GLU A 772 9.58 18.25 16.40
N ASN A 773 9.68 17.10 15.73
CA ASN A 773 9.82 15.77 16.36
C ASN A 773 11.25 15.52 16.92
N MET A 774 12.22 16.41 16.65
CA MET A 774 13.61 16.32 17.13
C MET A 774 13.88 17.20 18.37
N LYS A 775 12.88 17.88 18.93
CA LYS A 775 13.03 18.79 20.07
C LYS A 775 13.11 18.07 21.44
N THR A 776 14.11 17.22 21.62
CA THR A 776 14.44 16.57 22.90
C THR A 776 15.91 16.77 23.31
N LYS A 777 16.33 18.04 23.38
CA LYS A 777 17.63 18.44 23.97
C LYS A 777 17.46 19.65 24.89
N SER A 778 18.21 19.65 25.99
CA SER A 778 18.30 20.71 27.02
C SER A 778 16.96 21.22 27.59
N LYS A 779 16.15 20.30 28.14
CA LYS A 779 15.16 20.61 29.18
C LYS A 779 15.29 19.61 30.32
N GLY A 780 15.23 20.08 31.56
CA GLY A 780 14.97 19.26 32.75
C GLY A 780 13.45 19.06 32.98
N GLU A 781 12.72 18.83 31.90
CA GLU A 781 11.26 18.73 31.84
C GLU A 781 10.92 17.92 30.57
N LEU A 782 10.25 16.78 30.72
CA LEU A 782 9.88 15.90 29.62
C LEU A 782 8.55 15.18 29.91
N SER A 783 7.65 15.20 28.93
CA SER A 783 6.32 14.59 29.00
C SER A 783 6.34 13.18 28.38
N TYR A 784 5.81 12.20 29.09
CA TYR A 784 5.70 10.81 28.67
C TYR A 784 4.23 10.39 28.62
N THR A 785 3.75 9.96 27.45
CA THR A 785 2.38 9.47 27.26
C THR A 785 2.35 7.95 27.37
N VAL A 786 1.89 7.42 28.51
CA VAL A 786 1.79 5.99 28.78
C VAL A 786 0.47 5.44 28.22
N LYS A 787 0.54 4.35 27.44
CA LYS A 787 -0.67 3.73 26.83
C LYS A 787 -0.54 2.21 26.67
N LEU A 788 -1.50 1.46 27.21
CA LEU A 788 -1.51 -0.02 27.16
C LEU A 788 -1.62 -0.64 25.74
N GLY A 789 -1.88 0.17 24.72
CA GLY A 789 -2.01 -0.23 23.31
C GLY A 789 -0.92 0.33 22.41
N SER A 790 0.30 0.51 22.94
CA SER A 790 1.51 0.81 22.18
C SER A 790 2.64 -0.14 22.58
N ASP A 791 3.39 -0.63 21.59
CA ASP A 791 4.44 -1.66 21.73
C ASP A 791 5.40 -1.43 22.93
N ASP A 792 5.77 -0.17 23.20
CA ASP A 792 6.71 0.19 24.27
C ASP A 792 6.14 0.03 25.69
N ASP A 793 4.81 0.01 25.85
CA ASP A 793 4.10 0.00 27.16
C ASP A 793 3.15 -1.20 27.33
N GLU A 794 2.93 -2.03 26.30
CA GLU A 794 1.97 -3.15 26.33
C GLU A 794 2.16 -4.07 27.55
N PHE A 795 3.42 -4.32 27.93
CA PHE A 795 3.78 -5.15 29.09
C PHE A 795 3.23 -4.62 30.43
N LEU A 796 2.94 -3.33 30.55
CA LEU A 796 2.35 -2.72 31.75
C LEU A 796 0.96 -3.30 32.06
N SER A 797 0.25 -3.84 31.06
CA SER A 797 -1.02 -4.57 31.25
C SER A 797 -0.90 -5.75 32.23
N GLY A 798 0.32 -6.27 32.45
CA GLY A 798 0.63 -7.31 33.43
C GLY A 798 0.70 -6.86 34.89
N HIS A 799 0.80 -5.56 35.18
CA HIS A 799 0.89 -5.02 36.55
C HIS A 799 -0.50 -4.80 37.16
N VAL A 800 -1.26 -5.91 37.28
CA VAL A 800 -2.63 -5.87 37.80
C VAL A 800 -2.62 -6.01 39.32
N ILE A 801 -3.14 -5.02 40.05
CA ILE A 801 -3.26 -5.01 41.51
C ILE A 801 -4.69 -4.65 41.91
N ASP A 802 -5.31 -5.48 42.75
CA ASP A 802 -6.71 -5.39 43.21
C ASP A 802 -7.74 -5.11 42.08
N GLY A 803 -7.49 -5.68 40.90
CA GLY A 803 -8.34 -5.55 39.71
C GLY A 803 -8.10 -4.31 38.83
N LYS A 804 -7.05 -3.52 39.07
CA LYS A 804 -6.62 -2.40 38.22
C LYS A 804 -5.23 -2.64 37.64
N VAL A 805 -4.97 -2.20 36.41
CA VAL A 805 -3.59 -2.00 35.94
C VAL A 805 -3.05 -0.74 36.61
N LEU A 806 -1.94 -0.86 37.33
CA LEU A 806 -1.22 0.26 37.94
C LEU A 806 0.10 0.52 37.20
N ILE A 807 0.60 1.75 37.25
CA ILE A 807 1.96 2.04 36.79
C ILE A 807 2.95 1.56 37.87
N PRO A 808 3.93 0.69 37.55
CA PRO A 808 4.90 0.19 38.52
C PRO A 808 5.73 1.30 39.15
N ALA A 809 6.09 1.15 40.43
CA ALA A 809 6.91 2.12 41.16
C ALA A 809 8.24 2.44 40.45
N ILE A 810 8.85 1.44 39.80
CA ILE A 810 10.10 1.60 39.05
C ILE A 810 9.93 2.27 37.68
N CYS A 811 8.77 2.13 37.02
CA CYS A 811 8.52 2.72 35.69
C CYS A 811 8.64 4.26 35.74
N TYR A 812 8.12 4.87 36.81
CA TYR A 812 8.35 6.28 37.14
C TYR A 812 9.84 6.66 37.17
N LEU A 813 10.67 5.83 37.83
CA LEU A 813 12.10 6.09 37.99
C LEU A 813 12.88 5.81 36.69
N ARG A 814 12.44 4.87 35.84
CA ARG A 814 12.98 4.71 34.49
C ARG A 814 12.79 5.98 33.66
N TYR A 815 11.62 6.62 33.70
CA TYR A 815 11.42 7.89 32.99
C TYR A 815 12.28 9.04 33.55
N VAL A 816 12.55 9.07 34.87
CA VAL A 816 13.52 9.99 35.48
C VAL A 816 14.95 9.70 35.01
N TRP A 817 15.37 8.43 34.98
CA TRP A 817 16.70 8.01 34.50
C TRP A 817 16.90 8.35 33.03
N GLN A 818 15.89 8.13 32.19
CA GLN A 818 15.87 8.53 30.78
C GLN A 818 16.02 10.06 30.61
N THR A 819 15.22 10.84 31.34
CA THR A 819 15.30 12.32 31.33
C THR A 819 16.67 12.80 31.80
N PHE A 820 17.21 12.23 32.89
CA PHE A 820 18.52 12.57 33.44
C PHE A 820 19.66 12.28 32.46
N SER A 821 19.65 11.11 31.80
CA SER A 821 20.61 10.79 30.74
C SER A 821 20.51 11.79 29.59
N LEU A 822 19.31 12.12 29.13
CA LEU A 822 19.08 13.09 28.05
C LEU A 822 19.55 14.52 28.39
N MET A 823 19.66 14.87 29.69
CA MET A 823 20.21 16.16 30.14
C MET A 823 21.74 16.25 30.04
N TYR A 824 22.46 15.14 30.22
CA TYR A 824 23.93 15.15 30.40
C TYR A 824 24.72 14.31 29.38
N HIS A 825 24.21 13.12 29.01
CA HIS A 825 24.97 12.10 28.26
C HIS A 825 24.34 11.67 26.93
N GLY A 826 23.03 11.86 26.76
CA GLY A 826 22.29 11.51 25.54
C GLY A 826 21.24 10.41 25.74
N PRO A 827 20.80 9.73 24.66
CA PRO A 827 19.63 8.84 24.70
C PRO A 827 19.89 7.48 25.36
N SER A 828 21.16 7.03 25.44
CA SER A 828 21.52 5.72 26.01
C SER A 828 21.59 5.76 27.53
N TYR A 829 20.43 5.79 28.18
CA TYR A 829 20.32 5.89 29.63
C TYR A 829 20.96 4.71 30.38
N MET A 830 20.98 3.52 29.77
CA MET A 830 21.56 2.32 30.37
C MET A 830 23.08 2.41 30.61
N ASP A 831 23.77 3.29 29.87
CA ASP A 831 25.22 3.51 30.02
C ASP A 831 25.56 4.43 31.20
N VAL A 832 24.58 5.19 31.73
CA VAL A 832 24.76 6.15 32.84
C VAL A 832 24.46 5.46 34.17
N PRO A 833 25.45 5.20 35.04
CA PRO A 833 25.20 4.61 36.36
C PRO A 833 24.59 5.67 37.29
N VAL A 834 23.44 5.38 37.88
CA VAL A 834 22.66 6.36 38.67
C VAL A 834 22.33 5.88 40.07
N GLU A 835 22.26 6.83 40.99
CA GLU A 835 21.80 6.65 42.36
C GLU A 835 20.63 7.59 42.65
N PHE A 836 19.49 6.97 43.00
CA PHE A 836 18.30 7.62 43.48
C PHE A 836 18.33 7.70 45.02
N GLU A 837 18.00 8.86 45.58
CA GLU A 837 17.89 9.10 47.03
C GLU A 837 16.48 9.58 47.41
N GLU A 838 16.02 9.21 48.60
CA GLU A 838 14.83 9.76 49.28
C GLU A 838 13.53 9.79 48.45
N VAL A 839 13.37 8.79 47.56
CA VAL A 839 12.22 8.65 46.66
C VAL A 839 10.94 8.39 47.45
N LYS A 840 9.86 9.13 47.11
CA LYS A 840 8.55 9.06 47.75
C LYS A 840 7.46 8.91 46.70
N PHE A 841 6.67 7.84 46.82
CA PHE A 841 5.51 7.57 45.98
C PHE A 841 4.26 8.07 46.72
N LEU A 842 3.73 9.21 46.28
CA LEU A 842 2.60 9.89 46.94
C LEU A 842 1.25 9.31 46.48
N ARG A 843 1.18 8.84 45.23
CA ARG A 843 -0.01 8.27 44.60
C ARG A 843 0.39 7.30 43.49
N ALA A 844 -0.26 6.14 43.44
CA ALA A 844 -0.18 5.23 42.30
C ALA A 844 -1.18 5.65 41.21
N THR A 845 -0.71 5.72 39.97
CA THR A 845 -1.55 5.96 38.78
C THR A 845 -2.16 4.66 38.29
N SER A 846 -3.41 4.68 37.84
CA SER A 846 -4.11 3.52 37.25
C SER A 846 -4.60 3.82 35.85
N ILE A 847 -4.36 2.92 34.90
CA ILE A 847 -4.64 3.11 33.47
C ILE A 847 -5.68 2.08 32.96
N SER A 848 -6.59 2.52 32.09
CA SER A 848 -7.57 1.64 31.43
C SER A 848 -7.14 1.33 29.98
N PRO A 849 -7.57 0.20 29.38
CA PRO A 849 -7.17 -0.18 28.00
C PRO A 849 -7.56 0.81 26.89
N LYS A 850 -8.45 1.79 27.16
CA LYS A 850 -8.88 2.82 26.20
C LYS A 850 -8.24 4.19 26.47
N ASP A 851 -7.57 4.35 27.61
CA ASP A 851 -7.07 5.64 28.08
C ASP A 851 -5.57 5.78 27.80
N SER A 852 -5.08 7.02 27.82
CA SER A 852 -3.65 7.34 27.82
C SER A 852 -3.35 8.30 28.96
N VAL A 853 -2.29 8.01 29.73
CA VAL A 853 -1.86 8.80 30.89
C VAL A 853 -0.68 9.68 30.48
N GLU A 854 -0.71 10.98 30.78
CA GLU A 854 0.43 11.87 30.58
C GLU A 854 1.17 12.12 31.90
N LEU A 855 2.44 11.74 31.93
CA LEU A 855 3.35 11.92 33.06
C LEU A 855 4.41 12.98 32.71
N ASN A 856 4.40 14.11 33.41
CA ASN A 856 5.39 15.16 33.23
C ASN A 856 6.51 15.00 34.26
N VAL A 857 7.70 14.63 33.80
CA VAL A 857 8.91 14.40 34.60
C VAL A 857 9.76 15.66 34.58
N MET A 858 10.05 16.22 35.75
CA MET A 858 10.87 17.42 35.94
C MET A 858 12.10 17.09 36.78
N ILE A 859 13.26 17.63 36.42
CA ILE A 859 14.54 17.43 37.13
C ILE A 859 15.27 18.77 37.24
N HIS A 860 15.54 19.19 38.46
CA HIS A 860 16.30 20.40 38.75
C HIS A 860 17.79 20.22 38.42
N TYR A 861 18.23 20.94 37.40
CA TYR A 861 19.63 20.98 36.96
C TYR A 861 20.57 21.36 38.12
N GLY A 862 21.62 20.56 38.34
CA GLY A 862 22.64 20.80 39.35
C GLY A 862 22.31 20.32 40.78
N THR A 863 21.04 20.16 41.17
CA THR A 863 20.68 19.51 42.45
C THR A 863 20.35 18.04 42.28
N GLY A 864 19.77 17.65 41.14
CA GLY A 864 19.27 16.31 40.88
C GLY A 864 17.89 16.02 41.47
N ASN A 865 17.26 16.99 42.15
CA ASN A 865 15.92 16.81 42.69
C ASN A 865 14.92 16.65 41.55
N PHE A 866 14.03 15.65 41.61
CA PHE A 866 13.04 15.38 40.58
C PHE A 866 11.62 15.30 41.14
N GLU A 867 10.66 15.63 40.28
CA GLU A 867 9.23 15.57 40.52
C GLU A 867 8.52 14.99 39.29
N ILE A 868 7.48 14.19 39.52
CA ILE A 868 6.63 13.64 38.45
C ILE A 868 5.19 14.05 38.73
N THR A 869 4.51 14.62 37.73
CA THR A 869 3.10 15.02 37.84
C THR A 869 2.20 14.31 36.84
N GLU A 870 1.00 13.91 37.30
CA GLU A 870 -0.12 13.39 36.51
C GLU A 870 -1.19 14.49 36.48
N SER A 871 -1.49 15.05 35.29
CA SER A 871 -2.43 16.18 35.14
C SER A 871 -2.19 17.35 36.12
N GLY A 872 -0.91 17.67 36.38
CA GLY A 872 -0.51 18.73 37.32
C GLY A 872 -0.54 18.35 38.82
N THR A 873 -0.92 17.12 39.16
CA THR A 873 -0.85 16.59 40.53
C THR A 873 0.48 15.87 40.74
N LEU A 874 1.25 16.24 41.78
CA LEU A 874 2.49 15.54 42.15
C LEU A 874 2.19 14.10 42.61
N ILE A 875 2.83 13.12 41.95
CA ILE A 875 2.64 11.68 42.24
C ILE A 875 3.91 11.00 42.78
N VAL A 876 5.10 11.45 42.35
CA VAL A 876 6.41 10.94 42.81
C VAL A 876 7.38 12.10 42.93
N SER A 877 8.23 12.08 43.96
CA SER A 877 9.40 12.98 44.05
C SER A 877 10.60 12.26 44.69
N GLY A 878 11.79 12.84 44.52
CA GLY A 878 13.03 12.31 45.07
C GLY A 878 14.24 13.07 44.54
N ARG A 879 15.41 12.41 44.57
CA ARG A 879 16.64 12.94 43.97
C ARG A 879 17.34 11.85 43.14
N ILE A 880 17.96 12.22 42.03
CA ILE A 880 18.79 11.36 41.18
C ILE A 880 20.18 12.00 41.01
N THR A 881 21.21 11.17 41.05
CA THR A 881 22.62 11.57 40.87
C THR A 881 23.35 10.54 39.99
N GLU A 882 24.41 10.98 39.33
CA GLU A 882 25.33 10.09 38.60
C GLU A 882 26.40 9.54 39.55
N ILE A 883 26.81 8.29 39.35
CA ILE A 883 27.86 7.64 40.11
C ILE A 883 29.17 7.69 39.32
N GLU A 884 29.99 8.73 39.52
CA GLU A 884 31.27 8.95 38.80
C GLU A 884 32.21 7.73 38.81
N ARG A 885 32.14 6.91 39.86
CA ARG A 885 32.95 5.70 40.06
C ARG A 885 32.03 4.57 40.53
N PRO A 886 31.31 3.92 39.60
CA PRO A 886 30.41 2.84 39.95
C PRO A 886 31.20 1.60 40.40
N SER A 887 30.57 0.79 41.23
CA SER A 887 31.10 -0.48 41.71
C SER A 887 29.97 -1.52 41.74
N PRO A 888 30.26 -2.81 41.50
CA PRO A 888 29.28 -3.88 41.71
C PRO A 888 28.62 -3.82 43.10
N PRO A 889 27.33 -4.17 43.24
CA PRO A 889 26.73 -4.40 44.54
C PRO A 889 27.44 -5.53 45.30
N GLU A 890 27.81 -5.30 46.56
CA GLU A 890 28.38 -6.36 47.40
C GLU A 890 27.30 -7.39 47.77
N VAL A 891 27.40 -8.59 47.22
CA VAL A 891 26.57 -9.74 47.59
C VAL A 891 27.19 -10.42 48.81
N TYR A 892 26.41 -10.55 49.88
CA TYR A 892 26.79 -11.29 51.08
C TYR A 892 26.02 -12.61 51.08
N GLU A 893 26.73 -13.74 50.98
CA GLU A 893 26.14 -15.09 50.97
C GLU A 893 25.55 -15.47 52.34
N PHE A 894 24.31 -15.06 52.61
CA PHE A 894 23.55 -15.49 53.79
C PHE A 894 23.00 -16.92 53.64
N ILE A 895 23.90 -17.89 53.54
CA ILE A 895 23.60 -19.33 53.62
C ILE A 895 23.43 -19.71 55.10
N GLU A 896 22.39 -19.17 55.74
CA GLU A 896 21.78 -19.79 56.91
C GLU A 896 20.88 -20.96 56.44
N GLU A 897 20.89 -22.10 57.15
CA GLU A 897 19.98 -23.23 56.90
C GLU A 897 18.53 -22.80 57.19
N SER A 898 17.85 -22.25 56.17
CA SER A 898 16.48 -21.79 56.33
C SER A 898 15.49 -22.95 56.37
N VAL A 899 14.64 -22.94 57.39
CA VAL A 899 13.51 -23.88 57.54
C VAL A 899 12.34 -23.58 56.59
N PHE A 900 12.43 -22.52 55.80
CA PHE A 900 11.39 -22.12 54.85
C PHE A 900 11.61 -22.79 53.48
N PRO A 901 10.59 -23.41 52.87
CA PRO A 901 10.72 -24.05 51.57
C PRO A 901 10.93 -23.01 50.47
N THR A 902 11.62 -23.41 49.41
CA THR A 902 11.63 -22.70 48.13
C THR A 902 10.29 -22.89 47.44
N LEU A 903 9.60 -21.78 47.14
CA LEU A 903 8.36 -21.75 46.37
C LEU A 903 8.70 -21.63 44.89
N CYS A 904 8.18 -22.53 44.06
CA CYS A 904 8.23 -22.36 42.61
C CYS A 904 7.31 -21.21 42.15
N GLN A 905 7.55 -20.67 40.96
CA GLN A 905 6.77 -19.58 40.34
C GLN A 905 5.25 -19.75 40.50
N LYS A 906 4.73 -20.97 40.34
CA LYS A 906 3.29 -21.26 40.45
C LYS A 906 2.75 -20.97 41.85
N ASP A 907 3.47 -21.37 42.90
CA ASP A 907 3.04 -21.18 44.28
C ASP A 907 3.41 -19.78 44.80
N PHE A 908 4.51 -19.18 44.34
CA PHE A 908 4.86 -17.77 44.57
C PHE A 908 3.76 -16.81 44.10
N TYR A 909 3.38 -16.86 42.82
CA TYR A 909 2.32 -15.98 42.29
C TYR A 909 0.91 -16.33 42.79
N LYS A 910 0.68 -17.58 43.23
CA LYS A 910 -0.55 -17.97 43.93
C LYS A 910 -0.64 -17.31 45.31
N GLU A 911 0.47 -17.20 46.05
CA GLU A 911 0.53 -16.50 47.33
C GLU A 911 0.18 -15.02 47.15
N LEU A 912 0.91 -14.32 46.27
CA LEU A 912 0.71 -12.90 46.02
C LEU A 912 -0.72 -12.60 45.52
N ARG A 913 -1.32 -13.48 44.71
CA ARG A 913 -2.71 -13.36 44.27
C ARG A 913 -3.73 -13.48 45.40
N LEU A 914 -3.45 -14.24 46.47
CA LEU A 914 -4.32 -14.28 47.66
C LEU A 914 -4.28 -12.95 48.42
N ARG A 915 -3.12 -12.26 48.46
CA ARG A 915 -2.98 -10.91 49.05
C ARG A 915 -3.64 -9.84 48.20
N GLY A 916 -3.63 -9.98 46.87
CA GLY A 916 -4.36 -9.12 45.92
C GLY A 916 -3.57 -8.70 44.68
N TYR A 917 -2.34 -9.19 44.49
CA TYR A 917 -1.54 -8.92 43.30
C TYR A 917 -1.85 -9.94 42.19
N HIS A 918 -2.42 -9.48 41.10
CA HIS A 918 -2.90 -10.31 39.99
C HIS A 918 -1.92 -10.30 38.81
N TYR A 919 -0.61 -10.27 39.11
CA TYR A 919 0.48 -10.20 38.13
C TYR A 919 0.32 -11.19 36.98
N SER A 920 0.52 -10.71 35.76
CA SER A 920 0.47 -11.50 34.53
C SER A 920 1.54 -11.01 33.52
N GLY A 921 1.67 -11.71 32.39
CA GLY A 921 2.71 -11.41 31.39
C GLY A 921 4.12 -11.34 31.99
N ASN A 922 4.91 -10.37 31.53
CA ASN A 922 6.31 -10.21 31.91
C ASN A 922 6.54 -9.88 33.39
N PHE A 923 5.52 -9.42 34.13
CA PHE A 923 5.61 -9.21 35.59
C PHE A 923 5.62 -10.50 36.40
N ARG A 924 5.52 -11.67 35.76
CA ARG A 924 5.70 -12.99 36.38
C ARG A 924 7.15 -13.52 36.32
N ALA A 925 8.13 -12.64 36.39
CA ALA A 925 9.56 -12.94 36.19
C ALA A 925 10.25 -13.73 37.32
N VAL A 926 9.65 -13.87 38.52
CA VAL A 926 10.21 -14.71 39.59
C VAL A 926 10.04 -16.19 39.23
N GLU A 927 11.13 -16.95 39.16
CA GLU A 927 11.11 -18.38 38.87
C GLU A 927 10.95 -19.23 40.13
N GLU A 928 11.69 -18.85 41.18
CA GLU A 928 11.58 -19.44 42.51
C GLU A 928 11.96 -18.40 43.57
N ALA A 929 11.37 -18.50 44.77
CA ALA A 929 11.77 -17.68 45.92
C ALA A 929 11.55 -18.44 47.22
N ARG A 930 12.45 -18.24 48.18
CA ARG A 930 12.37 -18.87 49.50
C ARG A 930 11.25 -18.22 50.33
N GLY A 931 10.50 -19.03 51.09
CA GLY A 931 9.32 -18.58 51.82
C GLY A 931 9.55 -17.49 52.89
N ASP A 932 10.82 -17.20 53.23
CA ASP A 932 11.22 -16.09 54.10
C ASP A 932 11.49 -14.76 53.35
N GLY A 933 11.48 -14.78 52.01
CA GLY A 933 11.79 -13.64 51.14
C GLY A 933 13.27 -13.21 51.16
N LEU A 934 14.18 -14.03 51.70
CA LEU A 934 15.61 -13.69 51.84
C LEU A 934 16.43 -14.04 50.59
N HIS A 935 15.96 -14.97 49.77
CA HIS A 935 16.58 -15.38 48.50
C HIS A 935 15.52 -15.75 47.46
N GLY A 936 15.83 -15.54 46.17
CA GLY A 936 15.06 -16.06 45.04
C GLY A 936 15.78 -15.86 43.72
N LYS A 937 15.14 -16.25 42.61
CA LYS A 937 15.65 -16.13 41.25
C LYS A 937 14.66 -15.43 40.33
N VAL A 938 15.18 -14.56 39.47
CA VAL A 938 14.40 -13.75 38.53
C VAL A 938 14.97 -13.89 37.12
N ALA A 939 14.11 -14.24 36.17
CA ALA A 939 14.44 -14.29 34.75
C ALA A 939 14.56 -12.87 34.17
N TRP A 940 15.67 -12.59 33.48
CA TRP A 940 15.92 -11.34 32.79
C TRP A 940 15.27 -11.35 31.40
N ASN A 941 14.16 -10.63 31.25
CA ASN A 941 13.41 -10.52 30.00
C ASN A 941 13.67 -9.19 29.26
N TYR A 942 14.91 -8.71 29.29
CA TYR A 942 15.34 -7.43 28.68
C TYR A 942 14.56 -6.17 29.11
N ASN A 943 13.86 -6.24 30.25
CA ASN A 943 12.96 -5.20 30.74
C ASN A 943 13.22 -4.89 32.23
N TRP A 944 13.89 -3.75 32.46
CA TRP A 944 14.25 -3.24 33.79
C TRP A 944 13.07 -3.09 34.74
N ASP A 945 11.90 -2.66 34.26
CA ASP A 945 10.73 -2.44 35.11
C ASP A 945 10.23 -3.76 35.70
N THR A 946 10.16 -4.80 34.88
CA THR A 946 9.72 -6.14 35.32
C THR A 946 10.74 -6.83 36.21
N PHE A 947 12.04 -6.71 35.91
CA PHE A 947 13.11 -7.29 36.71
C PHE A 947 13.18 -6.66 38.12
N ILE A 948 13.11 -5.33 38.19
CA ILE A 948 13.19 -4.63 39.48
C ILE A 948 11.88 -4.78 40.27
N ASP A 949 10.70 -4.75 39.63
CA ASP A 949 9.43 -5.06 40.32
C ASP A 949 9.44 -6.48 40.90
N ALA A 950 10.01 -7.47 40.20
CA ALA A 950 10.21 -8.82 40.72
C ALA A 950 11.10 -8.88 41.99
N MET A 951 12.09 -8.00 42.13
CA MET A 951 12.82 -7.85 43.40
C MET A 951 11.89 -7.33 44.51
N LEU A 952 11.02 -6.34 44.22
CA LEU A 952 10.02 -5.85 45.18
C LEU A 952 9.04 -6.96 45.59
N GLN A 953 8.63 -7.82 44.64
CA GLN A 953 7.73 -8.96 44.87
C GLN A 953 8.33 -9.97 45.86
N ILE A 954 9.63 -10.27 45.76
CA ILE A 954 10.34 -11.17 46.70
C ILE A 954 10.37 -10.55 48.11
N GLN A 955 10.62 -9.24 48.23
CA GLN A 955 10.55 -8.54 49.52
C GLN A 955 9.13 -8.49 50.11
N ILE A 956 8.09 -8.38 49.27
CA ILE A 956 6.69 -8.44 49.69
C ILE A 956 6.34 -9.82 50.26
N LEU A 957 6.80 -10.92 49.62
CA LEU A 957 6.57 -12.29 50.11
C LEU A 957 7.05 -12.46 51.56
N GLY A 958 8.29 -12.07 51.85
CA GLY A 958 8.94 -12.20 53.17
C GLY A 958 8.35 -11.33 54.30
N THR A 959 7.38 -10.47 53.96
CA THR A 959 6.57 -9.74 54.93
C THR A 959 5.38 -10.60 55.34
N ASP A 960 5.31 -11.05 56.59
CA ASP A 960 4.17 -11.80 57.13
C ASP A 960 2.95 -10.88 57.31
N SER A 961 2.13 -10.77 56.27
CA SER A 961 0.86 -10.04 56.30
C SER A 961 -0.09 -10.49 55.19
N ARG A 962 -1.40 -10.50 55.52
CA ARG A 962 -2.49 -10.67 54.54
C ARG A 962 -2.96 -9.34 53.94
N THR A 963 -2.35 -8.21 54.33
CA THR A 963 -2.66 -6.90 53.74
C THR A 963 -2.03 -6.75 52.37
N LEU A 964 -2.72 -6.05 51.48
CA LEU A 964 -2.14 -5.57 50.23
C LEU A 964 -1.19 -4.41 50.56
N LEU A 965 0.05 -4.46 50.07
CA LEU A 965 1.07 -3.43 50.28
C LEU A 965 1.39 -2.74 48.95
N LEU A 966 1.62 -1.44 48.96
CA LEU A 966 2.21 -0.72 47.81
C LEU A 966 3.47 0.04 48.24
N PRO A 967 4.53 0.10 47.40
CA PRO A 967 5.70 0.93 47.66
C PRO A 967 5.30 2.40 47.93
N THR A 968 5.84 2.97 49.00
CA THR A 968 5.60 4.36 49.42
C THR A 968 6.89 5.16 49.55
N SER A 969 8.03 4.52 49.81
CA SER A 969 9.34 5.15 49.63
C SER A 969 10.46 4.16 49.31
N ILE A 970 11.53 4.67 48.70
CA ILE A 970 12.83 4.01 48.57
C ILE A 970 13.88 5.00 49.06
N ARG A 971 14.58 4.68 50.16
CA ARG A 971 15.65 5.55 50.68
C ARG A 971 16.82 5.67 49.69
N LYS A 972 17.22 4.56 49.08
CA LYS A 972 18.29 4.50 48.07
C LYS A 972 18.02 3.41 47.03
N LEU A 973 18.17 3.72 45.74
CA LEU A 973 18.23 2.75 44.63
C LEU A 973 19.44 3.08 43.76
N ARG A 974 20.32 2.10 43.58
CA ARG A 974 21.55 2.20 42.80
C ARG A 974 21.44 1.30 41.57
N ILE A 975 21.69 1.87 40.40
CA ILE A 975 21.61 1.17 39.11
C ILE A 975 22.95 1.28 38.39
N TYR A 976 23.62 0.15 38.18
CA TYR A 976 24.84 0.05 37.37
C TYR A 976 24.57 -0.79 36.11
N GLY A 977 23.90 -0.16 35.13
CA GLY A 977 23.41 -0.82 33.91
C GLY A 977 24.49 -1.57 33.14
N LEU A 978 25.62 -0.91 32.86
CA LEU A 978 26.80 -1.51 32.20
C LEU A 978 27.26 -2.82 32.86
N HIS A 979 27.31 -2.89 34.20
CA HIS A 979 27.73 -4.11 34.89
C HIS A 979 26.68 -5.22 34.81
N HIS A 980 25.38 -4.89 34.89
CA HIS A 980 24.32 -5.87 34.67
C HIS A 980 24.39 -6.45 33.24
N VAL A 981 24.60 -5.62 32.22
CA VAL A 981 24.74 -6.08 30.81
C VAL A 981 26.01 -6.91 30.61
N ASP A 982 27.12 -6.54 31.26
CA ASP A 982 28.36 -7.35 31.29
C ASP A 982 28.15 -8.73 31.94
N LEU A 983 27.21 -8.88 32.88
CA LEU A 983 26.79 -10.18 33.41
C LEU A 983 25.88 -10.94 32.41
N VAL A 984 24.86 -10.27 31.83
CA VAL A 984 23.94 -10.88 30.84
C VAL A 984 24.70 -11.44 29.63
N THR A 985 25.70 -10.73 29.12
CA THR A 985 26.51 -11.17 27.97
C THR A 985 27.44 -12.36 28.26
N LYS A 986 27.52 -12.82 29.52
CA LYS A 986 28.25 -14.02 29.96
C LYS A 986 27.33 -15.18 30.34
N MET A 987 26.01 -14.97 30.31
CA MET A 987 24.99 -15.99 30.54
C MET A 987 24.61 -16.71 29.23
N ASP A 988 23.94 -17.86 29.36
CA ASP A 988 23.30 -18.55 28.25
C ASP A 988 22.12 -17.70 27.72
N PRO A 989 22.05 -17.37 26.41
CA PRO A 989 20.92 -16.63 25.83
C PRO A 989 19.54 -17.27 26.04
N GLU A 990 19.46 -18.59 26.21
CA GLU A 990 18.19 -19.28 26.49
C GLU A 990 17.86 -19.38 27.99
N ASN A 991 18.78 -18.98 28.89
CA ASN A 991 18.64 -19.13 30.34
C ASN A 991 19.33 -17.99 31.12
N GLN A 992 18.80 -16.76 30.97
CA GLN A 992 19.32 -15.55 31.62
C GLN A 992 18.61 -15.31 32.96
N VAL A 993 19.10 -15.95 34.02
CA VAL A 993 18.50 -15.91 35.36
C VAL A 993 19.47 -15.33 36.39
N PHE A 994 18.99 -14.41 37.23
CA PHE A 994 19.76 -13.81 38.32
C PHE A 994 19.24 -14.23 39.68
N ASP A 995 20.15 -14.58 40.59
CA ASP A 995 19.86 -14.65 42.02
C ASP A 995 19.59 -13.26 42.62
N VAL A 996 18.64 -13.20 43.53
CA VAL A 996 18.23 -12.02 44.30
C VAL A 996 18.46 -12.30 45.78
N TYR A 997 19.16 -11.42 46.46
CA TYR A 997 19.52 -11.57 47.89
C TYR A 997 18.96 -10.40 48.70
N MET A 998 18.28 -10.70 49.81
CA MET A 998 17.63 -9.70 50.67
C MET A 998 18.18 -9.76 52.11
N ASP A 999 18.99 -8.76 52.47
CA ASP A 999 19.44 -8.51 53.82
C ASP A 999 18.35 -7.76 54.61
N ARG A 1000 17.61 -8.52 55.42
CA ARG A 1000 16.55 -8.04 56.30
C ARG A 1000 17.05 -7.17 57.46
N LYS A 1001 18.33 -7.21 57.84
CA LYS A 1001 18.89 -6.38 58.93
C LYS A 1001 19.12 -4.94 58.46
N HIS A 1002 19.51 -4.76 57.19
CA HIS A 1002 19.75 -3.44 56.60
C HIS A 1002 18.62 -2.96 55.65
N ASN A 1003 17.57 -3.77 55.47
CA ASN A 1003 16.50 -3.57 54.49
C ASN A 1003 17.07 -3.34 53.08
N ARG A 1004 17.97 -4.23 52.65
CA ARG A 1004 18.82 -4.11 51.45
C ARG A 1004 18.62 -5.33 50.55
N ILE A 1005 18.15 -5.13 49.33
CA ILE A 1005 17.96 -6.18 48.32
C ILE A 1005 18.84 -5.91 47.10
N VAL A 1006 19.56 -6.93 46.63
CA VAL A 1006 20.56 -6.83 45.55
C VAL A 1006 20.39 -7.93 44.51
N SER A 1007 20.62 -7.61 43.24
CA SER A 1007 20.69 -8.57 42.13
C SER A 1007 21.36 -7.97 40.89
N GLY A 1008 22.36 -8.66 40.34
CA GLY A 1008 23.17 -8.15 39.23
C GLY A 1008 23.74 -6.75 39.51
N GLY A 1009 23.54 -5.81 38.59
CA GLY A 1009 23.89 -4.40 38.78
C GLY A 1009 22.91 -3.54 39.60
N ILE A 1010 21.94 -4.12 40.32
CA ILE A 1010 20.92 -3.41 41.10
C ILE A 1010 21.15 -3.57 42.61
N GLU A 1011 21.02 -2.46 43.34
CA GLU A 1011 20.94 -2.43 44.81
C GLU A 1011 19.82 -1.48 45.24
N ILE A 1012 18.89 -1.96 46.07
CA ILE A 1012 17.85 -1.14 46.72
C ILE A 1012 18.04 -1.22 48.22
N VAL A 1013 17.99 -0.08 48.91
CA VAL A 1013 18.10 0.02 50.37
C VAL A 1013 16.98 0.89 50.91
N GLY A 1014 16.28 0.41 51.94
CA GLY A 1014 15.18 1.16 52.54
C GLY A 1014 13.95 1.26 51.63
N LEU A 1015 13.60 0.16 50.93
CA LEU A 1015 12.26 0.02 50.35
C LEU A 1015 11.25 -0.07 51.50
N HIS A 1016 10.23 0.78 51.47
CA HIS A 1016 9.09 0.72 52.37
C HIS A 1016 7.81 0.62 51.54
N ALA A 1017 6.92 -0.29 51.96
CA ALA A 1017 5.61 -0.48 51.39
C ALA A 1017 4.55 -0.38 52.49
N SER A 1018 3.47 0.36 52.22
CA SER A 1018 2.41 0.64 53.19
C SER A 1018 1.15 -0.17 52.89
N PRO A 1019 0.37 -0.57 53.91
CA PRO A 1019 -0.88 -1.30 53.72
C PRO A 1019 -1.96 -0.41 53.09
N VAL A 1020 -2.63 -0.95 52.07
CA VAL A 1020 -3.74 -0.33 51.34
C VAL A 1020 -5.02 -1.11 51.62
N GLN A 1021 -6.15 -0.40 51.77
CA GLN A 1021 -7.44 -1.05 51.88
C GLN A 1021 -7.82 -1.70 50.54
N ARG A 1022 -7.96 -3.03 50.54
CA ARG A 1022 -8.56 -3.76 49.41
C ARG A 1022 -10.00 -3.31 49.21
N ARG A 1023 -10.42 -3.28 47.95
CA ARG A 1023 -11.83 -3.05 47.58
C ARG A 1023 -12.69 -4.18 48.18
N LYS A 1024 -13.93 -3.87 48.57
CA LYS A 1024 -14.94 -4.93 48.69
C LYS A 1024 -15.12 -5.55 47.31
N SER A 1025 -15.09 -6.88 47.23
CA SER A 1025 -15.31 -7.59 45.97
C SER A 1025 -16.63 -7.16 45.33
N PRO A 1026 -16.65 -6.76 44.05
CA PRO A 1026 -17.91 -6.58 43.33
C PRO A 1026 -18.54 -7.97 43.12
N GLY A 1027 -19.82 -8.09 43.47
CA GLY A 1027 -20.55 -9.36 43.51
C GLY A 1027 -20.95 -9.73 44.93
N ILE A 1028 -22.26 -9.76 45.18
CA ILE A 1028 -22.82 -10.44 46.35
C ILE A 1028 -22.77 -11.94 46.02
N PRO A 1029 -22.16 -12.81 46.86
CA PRO A 1029 -22.17 -14.23 46.60
C PRO A 1029 -23.60 -14.76 46.72
N ILE A 1030 -24.10 -15.35 45.63
CA ILE A 1030 -25.42 -15.97 45.58
C ILE A 1030 -25.42 -17.21 46.48
N LEU A 1031 -26.31 -17.23 47.47
CA LEU A 1031 -26.37 -18.28 48.48
C LEU A 1031 -27.46 -19.30 48.12
N GLU A 1032 -27.10 -20.28 47.30
CA GLU A 1032 -28.01 -21.35 46.88
C GLU A 1032 -28.13 -22.48 47.92
N ARG A 1033 -29.30 -23.14 47.96
CA ARG A 1033 -29.53 -24.36 48.76
C ARG A 1033 -30.09 -25.47 47.88
N TYR A 1034 -29.22 -26.39 47.46
CA TYR A 1034 -29.63 -27.60 46.74
C TYR A 1034 -30.46 -28.50 47.66
N GLN A 1035 -31.75 -28.66 47.33
CA GLN A 1035 -32.72 -29.43 48.09
C GLN A 1035 -33.62 -30.19 47.11
N PHE A 1036 -33.94 -31.45 47.42
CA PHE A 1036 -34.92 -32.21 46.64
C PHE A 1036 -36.33 -31.62 46.84
N VAL A 1037 -36.98 -31.27 45.72
CA VAL A 1037 -38.37 -30.82 45.67
C VAL A 1037 -39.17 -31.81 44.82
N PRO A 1038 -40.16 -32.53 45.38
CA PRO A 1038 -40.97 -33.46 44.60
C PRO A 1038 -41.87 -32.70 43.63
N HIS A 1039 -41.99 -33.17 42.38
CA HIS A 1039 -42.81 -32.51 41.36
C HIS A 1039 -44.32 -32.61 41.61
N PHE A 1040 -44.76 -33.63 42.36
CA PHE A 1040 -46.17 -33.87 42.70
C PHE A 1040 -46.31 -34.59 44.06
N PRO A 1041 -47.07 -34.05 45.03
CA PRO A 1041 -47.34 -32.62 45.18
C PRO A 1041 -46.05 -31.88 45.56
N ALA A 1042 -45.77 -30.75 44.92
CA ALA A 1042 -44.72 -29.86 45.40
C ALA A 1042 -45.17 -29.14 46.70
N PRO A 1043 -44.25 -28.79 47.61
CA PRO A 1043 -44.53 -27.84 48.68
C PRO A 1043 -44.84 -26.46 48.09
N THR A 1044 -45.49 -25.58 48.88
CA THR A 1044 -45.59 -24.16 48.52
C THR A 1044 -44.20 -23.52 48.47
N LEU A 1045 -43.98 -22.65 47.47
CA LEU A 1045 -42.70 -22.02 47.17
C LEU A 1045 -42.84 -20.51 47.01
N SER A 1046 -41.76 -19.76 47.20
CA SER A 1046 -41.71 -18.38 46.70
C SER A 1046 -41.75 -18.38 45.17
N ILE A 1047 -42.29 -17.32 44.57
CA ILE A 1047 -42.36 -17.18 43.10
C ILE A 1047 -40.97 -17.30 42.45
N ARG A 1048 -39.95 -16.74 43.10
CA ARG A 1048 -38.56 -16.80 42.63
C ARG A 1048 -38.00 -18.22 42.65
N ASP A 1049 -38.27 -18.99 43.70
CA ASP A 1049 -37.78 -20.38 43.80
C ASP A 1049 -38.48 -21.30 42.80
N ALA A 1050 -39.78 -21.08 42.53
CA ALA A 1050 -40.51 -21.77 41.48
C ALA A 1050 -39.90 -21.51 40.09
N PHE A 1051 -39.51 -20.27 39.78
CA PHE A 1051 -38.83 -19.96 38.51
C PHE A 1051 -37.40 -20.49 38.44
N ARG A 1052 -36.63 -20.50 39.53
CA ARG A 1052 -35.32 -21.19 39.59
C ARG A 1052 -35.45 -22.69 39.31
N ILE A 1053 -36.47 -23.36 39.84
CA ILE A 1053 -36.76 -24.77 39.54
C ILE A 1053 -37.09 -24.96 38.05
N CYS A 1054 -37.85 -24.05 37.43
CA CYS A 1054 -38.10 -24.09 35.98
C CYS A 1054 -36.81 -23.97 35.15
N VAL A 1055 -35.93 -23.01 35.47
CA VAL A 1055 -34.62 -22.85 34.81
C VAL A 1055 -33.75 -24.09 34.98
N GLN A 1056 -33.62 -24.59 36.22
CA GLN A 1056 -32.84 -25.80 36.53
C GLN A 1056 -33.36 -27.03 35.78
N LEU A 1057 -34.68 -27.24 35.71
CA LEU A 1057 -35.28 -28.34 34.95
C LEU A 1057 -34.93 -28.28 33.46
N ALA A 1058 -34.86 -27.09 32.86
CA ALA A 1058 -34.41 -26.97 31.46
C ALA A 1058 -32.91 -27.25 31.31
N LEU A 1059 -32.05 -26.77 32.22
CA LEU A 1059 -30.60 -27.03 32.18
C LEU A 1059 -30.26 -28.51 32.44
N GLU A 1060 -31.07 -29.23 33.20
CA GLU A 1060 -30.95 -30.69 33.38
C GLU A 1060 -31.40 -31.47 32.13
N ASN A 1061 -32.31 -30.93 31.31
CA ASN A 1061 -32.79 -31.55 30.07
C ASN A 1061 -32.03 -31.10 28.82
N TYR A 1062 -31.28 -29.99 28.88
CA TYR A 1062 -30.54 -29.42 27.76
C TYR A 1062 -29.18 -28.82 28.18
N SER A 1063 -28.10 -29.24 27.52
CA SER A 1063 -26.77 -28.61 27.65
C SER A 1063 -26.70 -27.29 26.87
N LEU A 1064 -27.28 -26.22 27.42
CA LEU A 1064 -27.38 -24.89 26.81
C LEU A 1064 -26.58 -23.83 27.57
N LEU A 1065 -26.06 -22.85 26.83
CA LEU A 1065 -25.41 -21.64 27.37
C LEU A 1065 -26.23 -20.36 27.08
N ASN A 1066 -27.36 -20.46 26.37
CA ASN A 1066 -28.30 -19.37 26.15
C ASN A 1066 -29.74 -19.90 26.19
N ILE A 1067 -30.64 -19.22 26.91
CA ILE A 1067 -32.04 -19.60 27.10
C ILE A 1067 -32.97 -18.49 26.59
N LYS A 1068 -33.87 -18.82 25.67
CA LYS A 1068 -34.90 -17.87 25.20
C LYS A 1068 -36.23 -18.06 25.92
N ALA A 1069 -36.69 -17.04 26.63
CA ALA A 1069 -37.98 -17.01 27.33
C ALA A 1069 -38.91 -15.96 26.70
N VAL A 1070 -40.18 -16.33 26.50
CA VAL A 1070 -41.22 -15.42 25.96
C VAL A 1070 -42.46 -15.46 26.85
N GLU A 1071 -42.83 -14.33 27.45
CA GLU A 1071 -44.12 -14.18 28.13
C GLU A 1071 -45.12 -13.47 27.21
N VAL A 1072 -46.36 -13.95 27.20
CA VAL A 1072 -47.47 -13.34 26.47
C VAL A 1072 -48.38 -12.63 27.46
N ASP A 1073 -48.60 -11.33 27.29
CA ASP A 1073 -49.65 -10.62 28.01
C ASP A 1073 -51.02 -11.10 27.54
N THR A 1074 -51.77 -11.73 28.45
CA THR A 1074 -53.12 -12.22 28.19
C THR A 1074 -54.18 -11.51 29.03
N ASP A 1075 -53.78 -10.76 30.07
CA ASP A 1075 -54.64 -10.34 31.19
C ASP A 1075 -54.38 -8.91 31.70
N GLY A 1076 -53.35 -8.20 31.23
CA GLY A 1076 -52.95 -6.90 31.79
C GLY A 1076 -52.43 -6.97 33.22
N LYS A 1077 -51.79 -8.09 33.59
CA LYS A 1077 -51.14 -8.31 34.88
C LYS A 1077 -49.65 -7.98 34.77
N PHE A 1078 -49.00 -7.70 35.91
CA PHE A 1078 -47.55 -7.53 35.94
C PHE A 1078 -46.83 -8.73 35.31
N PRO A 1079 -45.77 -8.48 34.51
CA PRO A 1079 -44.95 -9.52 33.91
C PRO A 1079 -44.22 -10.30 35.01
N ILE A 1080 -43.98 -11.59 34.79
CA ILE A 1080 -43.21 -12.44 35.72
C ILE A 1080 -41.89 -12.91 35.10
N ILE A 1081 -41.65 -12.64 33.82
CA ILE A 1081 -40.38 -12.90 33.12
C ILE A 1081 -39.14 -12.26 33.80
N GLU A 1082 -39.31 -11.22 34.62
CA GLU A 1082 -38.25 -10.69 35.49
C GLU A 1082 -37.65 -11.74 36.45
N ASN A 1083 -38.46 -12.72 36.90
CA ASN A 1083 -37.99 -13.82 37.74
C ASN A 1083 -37.14 -14.82 36.95
N PHE A 1084 -37.32 -14.90 35.63
CA PHE A 1084 -36.42 -15.63 34.73
C PHE A 1084 -35.10 -14.88 34.52
N VAL A 1085 -35.13 -13.54 34.45
CA VAL A 1085 -33.91 -12.72 34.42
C VAL A 1085 -33.07 -12.97 35.67
N GLU A 1086 -33.65 -12.80 36.86
CA GLU A 1086 -32.93 -13.01 38.13
C GLU A 1086 -32.44 -14.46 38.31
N ALA A 1087 -33.20 -15.45 37.84
CA ALA A 1087 -32.81 -16.86 37.93
C ALA A 1087 -31.71 -17.28 36.93
N ILE A 1088 -31.46 -16.50 35.87
CA ILE A 1088 -30.43 -16.81 34.86
C ILE A 1088 -29.20 -15.90 35.00
N GLU A 1089 -29.36 -14.62 35.37
CA GLU A 1089 -28.22 -13.73 35.66
C GLU A 1089 -27.38 -14.19 36.87
N ASP A 1090 -27.98 -14.97 37.78
CA ASP A 1090 -27.28 -15.68 38.85
C ASP A 1090 -26.35 -16.82 38.36
N LEU A 1091 -26.48 -17.28 37.11
CA LEU A 1091 -25.74 -18.42 36.55
C LEU A 1091 -24.56 -17.95 35.67
N PRO A 1092 -23.30 -18.10 36.10
CA PRO A 1092 -22.14 -17.41 35.50
C PRO A 1092 -21.72 -17.88 34.09
N LEU A 1093 -22.46 -18.79 33.47
CA LEU A 1093 -22.21 -19.36 32.15
C LEU A 1093 -23.46 -19.43 31.25
N VAL A 1094 -24.62 -18.94 31.72
CA VAL A 1094 -25.89 -19.02 30.98
C VAL A 1094 -26.39 -17.60 30.70
N THR A 1095 -26.59 -17.25 29.43
CA THR A 1095 -27.25 -16.00 29.03
C THR A 1095 -28.74 -16.23 28.81
N GLY A 1096 -29.52 -15.16 28.70
CA GLY A 1096 -30.93 -15.24 28.35
C GLY A 1096 -31.40 -14.18 27.36
N ASP A 1097 -32.27 -14.59 26.44
CA ASP A 1097 -33.02 -13.73 25.52
C ASP A 1097 -34.48 -13.64 26.02
N TYR A 1098 -34.89 -12.49 26.55
CA TYR A 1098 -36.20 -12.31 27.18
C TYR A 1098 -37.11 -11.43 26.33
N VAL A 1099 -38.32 -11.90 26.02
CA VAL A 1099 -39.31 -11.15 25.24
C VAL A 1099 -40.65 -11.10 25.98
N PHE A 1100 -41.25 -9.91 26.09
CA PHE A 1100 -42.61 -9.72 26.60
C PHE A 1100 -43.51 -9.24 25.45
N LEU A 1101 -44.49 -10.06 25.07
CA LEU A 1101 -45.45 -9.72 24.02
C LEU A 1101 -46.63 -8.96 24.63
N SER A 1102 -46.64 -7.64 24.49
CA SER A 1102 -47.73 -6.77 24.95
C SER A 1102 -47.78 -5.48 24.12
N ASN A 1103 -48.98 -4.90 24.02
CA ASN A 1103 -49.22 -3.58 23.45
C ASN A 1103 -49.27 -2.46 24.51
N GLN A 1104 -48.98 -2.78 25.77
CA GLN A 1104 -48.96 -1.84 26.89
C GLN A 1104 -47.57 -1.26 27.13
N VAL A 1105 -47.50 0.03 27.50
CA VAL A 1105 -46.26 0.68 27.94
C VAL A 1105 -46.10 0.46 29.44
N LEU A 1106 -45.02 -0.21 29.83
CA LEU A 1106 -44.69 -0.50 31.23
C LEU A 1106 -43.39 0.22 31.61
N GLU A 1107 -43.42 1.06 32.64
CA GLU A 1107 -42.30 1.93 33.01
C GLU A 1107 -41.22 1.20 33.83
N ASP A 1108 -41.59 0.15 34.58
CA ASP A 1108 -40.73 -0.57 35.53
C ASP A 1108 -40.25 -1.96 35.04
N ILE A 1109 -40.09 -2.18 33.73
CA ILE A 1109 -39.50 -3.44 33.20
C ILE A 1109 -37.95 -3.38 33.20
N PRO A 1110 -37.24 -4.46 33.60
CA PRO A 1110 -35.78 -4.57 33.45
C PRO A 1110 -35.33 -4.42 31.99
N LYS A 1111 -34.33 -3.55 31.74
CA LYS A 1111 -33.86 -3.17 30.39
C LYS A 1111 -33.34 -4.31 29.49
N VAL A 1112 -33.15 -5.50 30.04
CA VAL A 1112 -32.74 -6.72 29.32
C VAL A 1112 -33.93 -7.47 28.70
N VAL A 1113 -35.17 -7.12 29.08
CA VAL A 1113 -36.39 -7.68 28.50
C VAL A 1113 -36.86 -6.82 27.33
N HIS A 1114 -36.98 -7.43 26.15
CA HIS A 1114 -37.50 -6.77 24.95
C HIS A 1114 -39.02 -6.82 24.92
N VAL A 1115 -39.68 -5.66 25.01
CA VAL A 1115 -41.14 -5.55 24.83
C VAL A 1115 -41.47 -5.36 23.35
N GLU A 1116 -42.39 -6.17 22.80
CA GLU A 1116 -42.90 -6.00 21.42
C GLU A 1116 -44.42 -6.17 21.32
N ASP A 1117 -45.07 -5.36 20.47
CA ASP A 1117 -46.46 -5.59 20.03
C ASP A 1117 -46.45 -6.68 18.94
N GLY A 1118 -46.20 -7.91 19.38
CA GLY A 1118 -45.93 -9.08 18.55
C GLY A 1118 -46.92 -10.23 18.75
N LYS A 1119 -47.03 -11.11 17.75
CA LYS A 1119 -47.82 -12.35 17.84
C LYS A 1119 -46.87 -13.52 18.07
N LEU A 1120 -47.20 -14.44 18.97
CA LEU A 1120 -46.33 -15.57 19.37
C LEU A 1120 -45.74 -16.40 18.20
N LEU A 1121 -46.39 -16.43 17.04
CA LEU A 1121 -45.86 -17.04 15.81
C LEU A 1121 -44.65 -16.33 15.16
N THR A 1122 -44.39 -15.04 15.43
CA THR A 1122 -43.15 -14.35 15.00
C THR A 1122 -41.94 -14.92 15.71
N GLN A 1123 -42.09 -15.21 17.00
CA GLN A 1123 -41.03 -15.75 17.84
C GLN A 1123 -40.71 -17.20 17.46
N LYS A 1124 -39.42 -17.51 17.45
CA LYS A 1124 -38.86 -18.83 17.11
C LYS A 1124 -37.75 -19.17 18.10
N ASN A 1125 -37.48 -20.48 18.22
CA ASN A 1125 -36.48 -21.09 19.09
C ASN A 1125 -36.68 -20.71 20.57
N CYS A 1126 -37.93 -20.61 21.02
CA CYS A 1126 -38.26 -20.37 22.41
C CYS A 1126 -38.01 -21.63 23.24
N HIS A 1127 -37.37 -21.48 24.39
CA HIS A 1127 -37.12 -22.57 25.34
C HIS A 1127 -38.21 -22.60 26.41
N PHE A 1128 -38.67 -21.42 26.82
CA PHE A 1128 -39.87 -21.21 27.63
C PHE A 1128 -40.88 -20.32 26.89
N ILE A 1129 -42.16 -20.67 26.98
CA ILE A 1129 -43.28 -19.77 26.71
C ILE A 1129 -44.13 -19.70 27.98
N ILE A 1130 -44.49 -18.48 28.41
CA ILE A 1130 -45.30 -18.20 29.60
C ILE A 1130 -46.64 -17.61 29.16
N ILE A 1131 -47.74 -18.19 29.63
CA ILE A 1131 -49.11 -17.72 29.41
C ILE A 1131 -49.89 -17.70 30.73
N SER A 1132 -50.99 -16.94 30.81
CA SER A 1132 -51.92 -17.02 31.94
C SER A 1132 -53.23 -17.74 31.55
N ALA A 1133 -53.93 -18.25 32.55
CA ALA A 1133 -55.24 -18.87 32.45
C ALA A 1133 -56.22 -18.19 33.43
N LEU A 1134 -57.46 -17.96 32.96
CA LEU A 1134 -58.56 -17.42 33.76
C LEU A 1134 -59.53 -18.55 34.11
N ASP A 1135 -59.87 -18.68 35.39
CA ASP A 1135 -60.85 -19.63 35.95
C ASP A 1135 -60.73 -21.10 35.49
N GLY A 1136 -59.54 -21.49 35.03
CA GLY A 1136 -59.21 -22.85 34.55
C GLY A 1136 -59.21 -23.03 33.02
N GLU A 1137 -59.64 -22.02 32.25
CA GLU A 1137 -59.55 -22.03 30.79
C GLU A 1137 -58.24 -21.39 30.30
N LEU A 1138 -57.58 -22.09 29.37
CA LEU A 1138 -56.31 -21.66 28.76
C LEU A 1138 -56.58 -20.69 27.61
N ASN A 1139 -55.68 -19.73 27.39
CA ASN A 1139 -55.70 -18.89 26.19
C ASN A 1139 -55.48 -19.76 24.93
N GLU A 1140 -56.56 -20.19 24.27
CA GLU A 1140 -56.49 -21.12 23.13
C GLU A 1140 -55.63 -20.61 21.97
N LEU A 1141 -55.59 -19.29 21.76
CA LEU A 1141 -54.83 -18.66 20.69
C LEU A 1141 -53.32 -18.76 20.94
N ALA A 1142 -52.86 -18.54 22.18
CA ALA A 1142 -51.47 -18.75 22.55
C ALA A 1142 -51.11 -20.24 22.61
N LEU A 1143 -52.00 -21.07 23.18
CA LEU A 1143 -51.83 -22.51 23.34
C LEU A 1143 -51.67 -23.25 22.00
N THR A 1144 -52.44 -22.87 20.97
CA THR A 1144 -52.35 -23.44 19.61
C THR A 1144 -51.16 -22.90 18.80
N GLN A 1145 -50.54 -21.80 19.24
CA GLN A 1145 -49.35 -21.21 18.62
C GLN A 1145 -48.04 -21.70 19.25
N ALA A 1146 -48.00 -21.94 20.57
CA ALA A 1146 -46.79 -22.30 21.30
C ALA A 1146 -45.98 -23.48 20.68
N PRO A 1147 -46.59 -24.60 20.22
CA PRO A 1147 -45.85 -25.69 19.57
C PRO A 1147 -45.15 -25.32 18.24
N LYS A 1148 -45.44 -24.14 17.67
CA LYS A 1148 -44.81 -23.63 16.42
C LYS A 1148 -43.73 -22.58 16.70
N SER A 1149 -43.43 -22.31 17.97
CA SER A 1149 -42.46 -21.30 18.43
C SER A 1149 -41.47 -21.86 19.46
N LEU A 1150 -41.86 -22.88 20.24
CA LEU A 1150 -40.97 -23.68 21.07
C LEU A 1150 -39.96 -24.50 20.24
N VAL A 1151 -38.81 -24.78 20.86
CA VAL A 1151 -37.89 -25.86 20.43
C VAL A 1151 -38.48 -27.25 20.73
N GLU A 1152 -37.90 -28.31 20.15
CA GLU A 1152 -38.29 -29.69 20.49
C GLU A 1152 -38.07 -29.94 22.00
N ARG A 1153 -39.12 -30.41 22.70
CA ARG A 1153 -39.20 -30.59 24.16
C ARG A 1153 -39.29 -29.30 25.01
N GLY A 1154 -39.45 -28.12 24.38
CA GLY A 1154 -39.53 -26.84 25.08
C GLY A 1154 -40.72 -26.73 26.05
N TYR A 1155 -40.60 -25.85 27.03
CA TYR A 1155 -41.53 -25.77 28.17
C TYR A 1155 -42.63 -24.70 27.95
N LEU A 1156 -43.88 -25.09 28.20
CA LEU A 1156 -45.00 -24.18 28.36
C LEU A 1156 -45.30 -24.01 29.85
N ILE A 1157 -45.21 -22.78 30.36
CA ILE A 1157 -45.55 -22.41 31.73
C ILE A 1157 -46.91 -21.72 31.72
N VAL A 1158 -47.79 -22.12 32.63
CA VAL A 1158 -49.16 -21.58 32.75
C VAL A 1158 -49.34 -20.99 34.15
N ARG A 1159 -49.52 -19.66 34.23
CA ARG A 1159 -49.93 -18.96 35.46
C ARG A 1159 -51.44 -19.11 35.66
N ILE A 1160 -51.87 -19.58 36.83
CA ILE A 1160 -53.27 -19.87 37.15
C ILE A 1160 -53.64 -19.19 38.47
N ASN A 1161 -54.80 -18.53 38.52
CA ASN A 1161 -55.33 -17.97 39.76
C ASN A 1161 -56.25 -18.99 40.45
N ASN A 1162 -55.91 -19.45 41.65
CA ASN A 1162 -56.61 -20.55 42.33
C ASN A 1162 -57.55 -20.05 43.45
N SER A 1163 -58.67 -19.45 43.07
CA SER A 1163 -59.71 -18.96 43.98
C SER A 1163 -60.69 -20.03 44.47
N SER A 1164 -60.67 -21.24 43.89
CA SER A 1164 -61.74 -22.25 44.03
C SER A 1164 -61.27 -23.65 44.45
N GLY A 1165 -59.96 -23.90 44.54
CA GLY A 1165 -59.39 -25.10 45.17
C GLY A 1165 -59.48 -26.41 44.36
N LYS A 1166 -59.90 -26.37 43.09
CA LYS A 1166 -59.85 -27.51 42.16
C LYS A 1166 -59.47 -27.09 40.74
N ILE A 1167 -58.20 -27.24 40.41
CA ILE A 1167 -57.67 -27.05 39.06
C ILE A 1167 -58.02 -28.30 38.22
N ASN A 1168 -58.64 -28.11 37.04
CA ASN A 1168 -59.03 -29.21 36.14
C ASN A 1168 -58.69 -28.86 34.68
N LEU A 1169 -57.40 -28.59 34.44
CA LEU A 1169 -56.87 -28.23 33.12
C LEU A 1169 -57.02 -29.36 32.12
N LYS A 1170 -57.61 -29.07 30.96
CA LYS A 1170 -57.50 -29.94 29.77
C LYS A 1170 -56.20 -29.66 29.05
N ILE A 1171 -55.11 -30.29 29.49
CA ILE A 1171 -53.81 -30.21 28.81
C ILE A 1171 -53.95 -30.84 27.40
N PRO A 1172 -53.54 -30.15 26.32
CA PRO A 1172 -53.59 -30.73 24.97
C PRO A 1172 -52.66 -31.94 24.82
N ASN A 1173 -53.06 -32.92 24.00
CA ASN A 1173 -52.35 -34.20 23.80
C ASN A 1173 -50.89 -34.09 23.32
N TYR A 1174 -50.42 -32.91 22.91
CA TYR A 1174 -49.03 -32.63 22.51
C TYR A 1174 -48.15 -32.04 23.62
N PHE A 1175 -48.72 -31.74 24.80
CA PHE A 1175 -47.98 -31.40 26.01
C PHE A 1175 -48.19 -32.45 27.10
N LYS A 1176 -47.22 -32.54 28.02
CA LYS A 1176 -47.27 -33.40 29.21
C LYS A 1176 -47.00 -32.54 30.44
N MET A 1177 -47.77 -32.73 31.51
CA MET A 1177 -47.48 -32.11 32.81
C MET A 1177 -46.17 -32.68 33.37
N ILE A 1178 -45.25 -31.81 33.80
CA ILE A 1178 -43.93 -32.19 34.35
C ILE A 1178 -43.84 -31.89 35.85
N ALA A 1179 -44.40 -30.76 36.29
CA ALA A 1179 -44.57 -30.41 37.70
C ALA A 1179 -45.82 -29.53 37.87
N GLU A 1180 -46.35 -29.50 39.10
CA GLU A 1180 -47.30 -28.48 39.57
C GLU A 1180 -46.66 -27.79 40.77
N LEU A 1181 -46.34 -26.49 40.63
CA LEU A 1181 -45.62 -25.70 41.63
C LEU A 1181 -46.59 -24.70 42.27
N PRO A 1182 -47.11 -24.96 43.49
CA PRO A 1182 -47.92 -23.98 44.21
C PRO A 1182 -47.02 -22.86 44.73
N VAL A 1183 -47.44 -21.62 44.50
CA VAL A 1183 -46.73 -20.40 44.90
C VAL A 1183 -47.50 -19.72 46.03
N GLU A 1184 -46.78 -19.07 46.95
CA GLU A 1184 -47.33 -18.28 48.07
C GLU A 1184 -48.17 -17.06 47.64
#